data_AF-A0AAV5XPJ6-F1
#
_entry.id   AF-A0AAV5XPJ6-F1
#
_cell.length_a   1.000
_cell.length_b   1.000
_cell.length_c   1.000
_cell.angle_alpha   90.00
_cell.angle_beta   90.00
_cell.angle_gamma   90.00
#
_symmetry.space_group_name_H-M   'P 1'
#
loop_
_entity.id
_entity.type
_entity.pdbx_description
1 polymer ?
#
loop_
_entity_poly.entity_id
_entity_poly.type
_entity_poly.pdbx_seq_one_letter_code
_entity_poly.pdbx_strand_id
1 'polypeptide(L)'
;MSLRPAAYAFVFCAGAAALSWELLWQHFAALALGVSAGGTAIVLATTMAGMTIGSLACGSILAGRSVQKPLWLYVACEAVIGVAGLALEPGFRALERLDVSAYHAMAAAAPVVHVLGVALLLSPATLAMGATLPVLGLIADRHRLSLAGLYGTNIAGASIGVLALAFAVIPTVGIHVTVGLASSVNLAVAAACGALAMRALGRAGRSKHSRAPAADPPFPFPAACAVAFTTGLATFALEVAWFRSLRATFHSGTDAFAVLLFSVLLPLALGAHVAPWLRRRHVALPWVLAAAGILVLAATTPIDRLDQLVPVPPSYWPRMAMWTFLSLALIGPAVALLGASLPWLLEVFAGPRRQGRLYGINAVGAVVGSLGAAWGLLPLVGAAASARLAGATLVVAGSALLRGRSRALAAAALVVVFVASTLSDSGVGTTRARWWGDRSGYRVLAHEEGPDVSTSVLERRADKARVLLIDGFPASVEQLRGAHYMTWMGRLPMLLATDPQRALVICFGTGQTAHGVLDEGPARLDLVDINKAVFTHADLFESNHGVLKDPRAIAIVMDGRAWLRRTDAVYDVITLEPMPPTFAGVNALYSREFYAIASARMRDGGVIAQWLPFHLLSPADAFHIAAAFVAVFPDAVLWVDPVSTTGILLGRKGQAGPPLGQRWPGFLRRHPERGLDEQQVRAAVRLTPDALARYASLGSPVTDNNQVLAYGSASALVGLDRSAELQKAQEWFVELAASGRALR
;
A
#
# COMPACT_ATOMS: atom_id res chain seq x y z
N MET A 1 -15.27 33.75 16.39
CA MET A 1 -15.98 32.76 15.55
C MET A 1 -17.22 32.26 16.27
N SER A 2 -18.36 32.13 15.60
CA SER A 2 -19.52 31.42 16.16
C SER A 2 -19.19 29.93 16.33
N LEU A 3 -19.85 29.24 17.26
CA LEU A 3 -19.51 27.85 17.62
C LEU A 3 -19.66 26.87 16.45
N ARG A 4 -20.62 27.13 15.55
CA ARG A 4 -20.92 26.27 14.39
C ARG A 4 -19.74 26.18 13.41
N PRO A 5 -19.25 27.26 12.76
CA PRO A 5 -18.11 27.18 11.87
C PRO A 5 -16.85 26.69 12.58
N ALA A 6 -16.69 26.95 13.88
CA ALA A 6 -15.58 26.42 14.67
C ALA A 6 -15.61 24.90 14.77
N ALA A 7 -16.76 24.32 15.11
CA ALA A 7 -16.92 22.87 15.18
C ALA A 7 -16.58 22.17 13.85
N TYR A 8 -17.08 22.70 12.72
CA TYR A 8 -16.77 22.14 11.40
C TYR A 8 -15.28 22.28 11.04
N ALA A 9 -14.65 23.43 11.32
CA ALA A 9 -13.23 23.63 11.06
C ALA A 9 -12.35 22.68 11.87
N PHE A 10 -12.62 22.49 13.17
CA PHE A 10 -11.83 21.56 13.98
C PHE A 10 -12.00 20.12 13.57
N VAL A 11 -13.23 19.70 13.27
CA VAL A 11 -13.50 18.33 12.84
C VAL A 11 -12.89 18.05 11.46
N PHE A 12 -12.80 19.05 10.58
CA PHE A 12 -12.06 18.98 9.33
C PHE A 12 -10.56 18.78 9.59
N CYS A 13 -9.93 19.61 10.43
CA CYS A 13 -8.51 19.48 10.77
C CYS A 13 -8.20 18.14 11.46
N ALA A 14 -9.03 17.71 12.40
CA ALA A 14 -8.91 16.41 13.04
C ALA A 14 -9.05 15.27 12.03
N GLY A 15 -9.94 15.41 11.05
CA GLY A 15 -10.10 14.46 9.94
C GLY A 15 -8.85 14.38 9.07
N ALA A 16 -8.27 15.53 8.70
CA ALA A 16 -7.04 15.59 7.92
C ALA A 16 -5.88 14.88 8.62
N ALA A 17 -5.76 14.99 9.94
CA ALA A 17 -4.78 14.24 10.73
C ALA A 17 -5.15 12.77 10.93
N ALA A 18 -6.44 12.45 11.12
CA ALA A 18 -6.94 11.12 11.43
C ALA A 18 -6.50 10.07 10.40
N LEU A 19 -6.56 10.40 9.11
CA LEU A 19 -6.19 9.46 8.06
C LEU A 19 -4.69 9.42 7.78
N SER A 20 -3.96 10.48 8.14
CA SER A 20 -2.50 10.41 8.18
C SER A 20 -2.03 9.30 9.12
N TRP A 21 -2.77 9.04 10.20
CA TRP A 21 -2.42 7.97 11.14
C TRP A 21 -2.46 6.59 10.52
N GLU A 22 -3.50 6.26 9.76
CA GLU A 22 -3.60 4.95 9.11
C GLU A 22 -2.42 4.69 8.16
N LEU A 23 -2.08 5.69 7.34
CA LEU A 23 -0.92 5.63 6.43
C LEU A 23 0.39 5.45 7.19
N LEU A 24 0.60 6.22 8.25
CA LEU A 24 1.82 6.14 9.07
C LEU A 24 1.90 4.79 9.80
N TRP A 25 0.80 4.28 10.34
CA TRP A 25 0.74 2.97 11.01
C TRP A 25 1.08 1.83 10.05
N GLN A 26 0.53 1.86 8.84
CA GLN A 26 0.86 0.88 7.79
C GLN A 26 2.35 0.94 7.42
N HIS A 27 2.91 2.15 7.26
CA HIS A 27 4.32 2.34 6.96
C HIS A 27 5.24 1.76 8.04
N PHE A 28 5.05 2.13 9.31
CA PHE A 28 5.89 1.63 10.39
C PHE A 28 5.70 0.12 10.63
N ALA A 29 4.48 -0.40 10.48
CA ALA A 29 4.23 -1.83 10.57
C ALA A 29 4.93 -2.60 9.44
N ALA A 30 4.92 -2.08 8.20
CA ALA A 30 5.58 -2.70 7.07
C ALA A 30 7.12 -2.77 7.29
N LEU A 31 7.73 -1.71 7.84
CA LEU A 31 9.16 -1.73 8.20
C LEU A 31 9.46 -2.72 9.33
N ALA A 32 8.63 -2.74 10.38
CA ALA A 32 8.86 -3.55 11.58
C ALA A 32 8.54 -5.04 11.38
N LEU A 33 7.55 -5.39 10.57
CA LEU A 33 7.01 -6.75 10.44
C LEU A 33 7.28 -7.39 9.06
N GLY A 34 7.59 -6.57 8.05
CA GLY A 34 7.71 -6.96 6.64
C GLY A 34 6.54 -6.42 5.80
N VAL A 35 6.80 -6.10 4.52
CA VAL A 35 5.82 -5.47 3.62
C VAL A 35 4.83 -6.50 3.06
N SER A 36 3.98 -7.07 3.92
CA SER A 36 2.99 -8.09 3.54
C SER A 36 1.55 -7.62 3.75
N ALA A 37 0.63 -8.22 3.00
CA ALA A 37 -0.81 -8.12 3.15
C ALA A 37 -1.27 -8.54 4.55
N GLY A 38 -0.56 -9.50 5.17
CA GLY A 38 -0.76 -9.86 6.57
C GLY A 38 -0.49 -8.69 7.52
N GLY A 39 0.62 -7.99 7.36
CA GLY A 39 0.95 -6.81 8.17
C GLY A 39 -0.10 -5.70 8.03
N THR A 40 -0.48 -5.36 6.78
CA THR A 40 -1.52 -4.36 6.51
C THR A 40 -2.88 -4.78 7.09
N ALA A 41 -3.25 -6.06 6.95
CA ALA A 41 -4.48 -6.62 7.52
C ALA A 41 -4.52 -6.49 9.05
N ILE A 42 -3.41 -6.75 9.75
CA ILE A 42 -3.32 -6.61 11.21
C ILE A 42 -3.52 -5.15 11.64
N VAL A 43 -2.89 -4.20 10.96
CA VAL A 43 -3.05 -2.76 11.25
C VAL A 43 -4.50 -2.32 11.05
N LEU A 44 -5.12 -2.69 9.93
CA LEU A 44 -6.51 -2.35 9.63
C LEU A 44 -7.47 -2.99 10.64
N ALA A 45 -7.33 -4.30 10.89
CA ALA A 45 -8.17 -5.03 11.83
C ALA A 45 -8.07 -4.45 13.25
N THR A 46 -6.85 -4.14 13.70
CA THR A 46 -6.61 -3.49 15.00
C THR A 46 -7.25 -2.12 15.06
N THR A 47 -7.08 -1.32 14.01
CA THR A 47 -7.61 0.05 13.93
C THR A 47 -9.14 0.04 14.05
N MET A 48 -9.80 -0.81 13.28
CA MET A 48 -11.24 -0.95 13.29
C MET A 48 -11.77 -1.60 14.58
N ALA A 49 -11.05 -2.58 15.15
CA ALA A 49 -11.40 -3.17 16.44
C ALA A 49 -11.34 -2.13 17.55
N GLY A 50 -10.26 -1.33 17.60
CA GLY A 50 -10.13 -0.21 18.53
C GLY A 50 -11.25 0.81 18.36
N MET A 51 -11.55 1.24 17.12
CA MET A 51 -12.66 2.17 16.88
C MET A 51 -14.03 1.58 17.27
N THR A 52 -14.25 0.29 17.01
CA THR A 52 -15.47 -0.42 17.40
C THR A 52 -15.62 -0.43 18.93
N ILE A 53 -14.60 -0.90 19.64
CA ILE A 53 -14.61 -0.99 21.10
C ILE A 53 -14.76 0.41 21.71
N GLY A 54 -14.01 1.39 21.21
CA GLY A 54 -14.07 2.77 21.66
C GLY A 54 -15.47 3.38 21.50
N SER A 55 -16.12 3.13 20.36
CA SER A 55 -17.47 3.65 20.10
C SER A 55 -18.55 2.96 20.95
N LEU A 56 -18.46 1.63 21.11
CA LEU A 56 -19.40 0.86 21.93
C LEU A 56 -19.25 1.19 23.42
N ALA A 57 -18.01 1.24 23.92
CA ALA A 57 -17.70 1.58 25.30
C ALA A 57 -18.13 3.02 25.60
N CYS A 58 -17.71 4.00 24.79
CA CYS A 58 -18.11 5.39 24.97
C CYS A 58 -19.63 5.57 24.88
N GLY A 59 -20.27 5.00 23.85
CA GLY A 59 -21.72 5.09 23.67
C GLY A 59 -22.53 4.47 24.82
N SER A 60 -22.05 3.37 25.40
CA SER A 60 -22.68 2.72 26.56
C SER A 60 -22.43 3.47 27.88
N ILE A 61 -21.21 3.95 28.11
CA ILE A 61 -20.85 4.77 29.28
C ILE A 61 -21.66 6.07 29.31
N LEU A 62 -21.85 6.72 28.16
CA LEU A 62 -22.61 7.97 28.04
C LEU A 62 -24.14 7.73 28.03
N ALA A 63 -24.60 6.49 27.91
CA ALA A 63 -26.03 6.17 27.85
C ALA A 63 -26.74 6.55 29.16
N GLY A 64 -27.78 7.38 29.08
CA GLY A 64 -28.57 7.81 30.23
C GLY A 64 -27.85 8.78 31.18
N ARG A 65 -26.60 9.17 30.89
CA ARG A 65 -25.86 10.16 31.69
C ARG A 65 -26.07 11.57 31.15
N SER A 66 -26.35 12.53 32.03
CA SER A 66 -26.37 13.96 31.68
C SER A 66 -24.95 14.50 31.61
N VAL A 67 -24.36 14.49 30.42
CA VAL A 67 -23.00 14.98 30.20
C VAL A 67 -23.02 16.51 30.08
N GLN A 68 -22.64 17.19 31.16
CA GLN A 68 -22.70 18.65 31.20
C GLN A 68 -21.63 19.34 30.34
N LYS A 69 -20.54 18.66 29.99
CA LYS A 69 -19.42 19.26 29.25
C LYS A 69 -18.86 18.31 28.17
N PRO A 70 -19.64 17.99 27.11
CA PRO A 70 -19.23 17.01 26.09
C PRO A 70 -18.00 17.47 25.28
N LEU A 71 -17.76 18.78 25.18
CA LEU A 71 -16.58 19.31 24.50
C LEU A 71 -15.26 18.89 25.17
N TRP A 72 -15.23 18.74 26.50
CA TRP A 72 -14.04 18.25 27.21
C TRP A 72 -13.76 16.77 26.94
N LEU A 73 -14.80 15.96 26.66
CA LEU A 73 -14.59 14.57 26.22
C LEU A 73 -13.94 14.54 24.82
N TYR A 74 -14.34 15.44 23.93
CA TYR A 74 -13.73 15.57 22.61
C TYR A 74 -12.27 16.03 22.71
N VAL A 75 -11.98 17.01 23.59
CA VAL A 75 -10.60 17.43 23.91
C VAL A 75 -9.75 16.24 24.38
N ALA A 76 -10.27 15.41 25.28
CA ALA A 76 -9.55 14.22 25.75
C ALA A 76 -9.29 13.21 24.63
N CYS A 77 -10.26 12.96 23.74
CA CYS A 77 -10.07 12.06 22.60
C CYS A 77 -8.95 12.56 21.68
N GLU A 78 -9.01 13.81 21.26
CA GLU A 78 -8.02 14.42 20.36
C GLU A 78 -6.62 14.49 21.00
N ALA A 79 -6.55 14.78 22.31
CA ALA A 79 -5.28 14.76 23.04
C ALA A 79 -4.66 13.36 23.11
N VAL A 80 -5.47 12.32 23.39
CA VAL A 80 -4.99 10.93 23.41
C VAL A 80 -4.49 10.52 22.03
N ILE A 81 -5.19 10.87 20.95
CA ILE A 81 -4.75 10.58 19.57
C ILE A 81 -3.40 11.24 19.29
N GLY A 82 -3.27 12.55 19.58
CA GLY A 82 -2.04 13.29 19.33
C GLY A 82 -0.85 12.79 20.16
N VAL A 83 -1.04 12.48 21.45
CA VAL A 83 0.02 11.95 22.31
C VAL A 83 0.42 10.53 21.92
N ALA A 84 -0.55 9.67 21.60
CA ALA A 84 -0.26 8.31 21.16
C ALA A 84 0.51 8.29 19.82
N GLY A 85 0.25 9.25 18.93
CA GLY A 85 1.01 9.44 17.69
C GLY A 85 2.51 9.63 17.90
N LEU A 86 2.92 10.35 18.95
CA LEU A 86 4.34 10.56 19.30
C LEU A 86 5.04 9.29 19.81
N ALA A 87 4.29 8.32 20.33
CA ALA A 87 4.83 7.05 20.82
C ALA A 87 5.01 6.00 19.70
N LEU A 88 4.61 6.32 18.46
CA LEU A 88 4.51 5.36 17.37
C LEU A 88 5.86 4.78 16.94
N GLU A 89 6.83 5.65 16.63
CA GLU A 89 8.16 5.25 16.19
C GLU A 89 8.93 4.43 17.25
N PRO A 90 9.08 4.90 18.51
CA PRO A 90 9.74 4.08 19.53
C PRO A 90 8.98 2.79 19.82
N GLY A 91 7.65 2.80 19.73
CA GLY A 91 6.81 1.62 19.87
C GLY A 91 7.08 0.56 18.81
N PHE A 92 7.13 0.95 17.53
CA PHE A 92 7.43 0.00 16.44
C PHE A 92 8.87 -0.49 16.47
N ARG A 93 9.85 0.32 16.89
CA ARG A 93 11.23 -0.17 17.14
C ARG A 93 11.28 -1.21 18.26
N ALA A 94 10.50 -1.04 19.32
CA ALA A 94 10.39 -2.03 20.38
C ALA A 94 9.71 -3.32 19.86
N LEU A 95 8.66 -3.18 19.07
CA LEU A 95 7.97 -4.30 18.43
C LEU A 95 8.89 -5.09 17.48
N GLU A 96 9.72 -4.39 16.71
CA GLU A 96 10.71 -5.01 15.82
C GLU A 96 11.70 -5.90 16.59
N ARG A 97 12.20 -5.44 17.74
CA ARG A 97 13.09 -6.23 18.60
C ARG A 97 12.36 -7.44 19.21
N LEU A 98 11.11 -7.24 19.63
CA LEU A 98 10.28 -8.31 20.17
C LEU A 98 9.99 -9.37 19.09
N ASP A 99 9.69 -8.96 17.86
CA ASP A 99 9.51 -9.86 16.71
C ASP A 99 10.74 -10.74 16.49
N VAL A 100 11.92 -10.14 16.41
CA VAL A 100 13.18 -10.89 16.26
C VAL A 100 13.35 -11.88 17.42
N SER A 101 13.20 -11.43 18.67
CA SER A 101 13.35 -12.32 19.84
C SER A 101 12.34 -13.47 19.85
N ALA A 102 11.09 -13.20 19.47
CA ALA A 102 10.02 -14.19 19.39
C ALA A 102 10.28 -15.20 18.29
N TYR A 103 10.77 -14.74 17.13
CA TYR A 103 11.12 -15.61 16.02
C TYR A 103 12.24 -16.59 16.37
N HIS A 104 13.29 -16.13 17.08
CA HIS A 104 14.37 -17.00 17.56
C HIS A 104 13.90 -17.99 18.64
N ALA A 105 13.03 -17.55 19.55
CA ALA A 105 12.50 -18.42 20.61
C ALA A 105 11.56 -19.51 20.04
N MET A 106 10.63 -19.10 19.19
CA MET A 106 9.70 -19.98 18.48
C MET A 106 9.13 -19.24 17.27
N ALA A 107 9.55 -19.57 16.05
CA ALA A 107 9.09 -18.91 14.82
C ALA A 107 7.55 -18.82 14.71
N ALA A 108 6.83 -19.84 15.21
CA ALA A 108 5.37 -19.86 15.25
C ALA A 108 4.73 -18.84 16.21
N ALA A 109 5.48 -18.27 17.16
CA ALA A 109 5.02 -17.22 18.07
C ALA A 109 5.05 -15.82 17.46
N ALA A 110 5.87 -15.59 16.41
CA ALA A 110 6.03 -14.27 15.81
C ALA A 110 4.70 -13.63 15.35
N PRO A 111 3.78 -14.36 14.67
CA PRO A 111 2.47 -13.79 14.29
C PRO A 111 1.63 -13.34 15.49
N VAL A 112 1.71 -14.03 16.63
CA VAL A 112 1.00 -13.64 17.86
C VAL A 112 1.56 -12.33 18.41
N VAL A 113 2.90 -12.20 18.42
CA VAL A 113 3.57 -10.96 18.83
C VAL A 113 3.23 -9.81 17.89
N HIS A 114 3.11 -10.04 16.59
CA HIS A 114 2.67 -9.03 15.63
C HIS A 114 1.28 -8.52 15.97
N VAL A 115 0.32 -9.43 16.14
CA VAL A 115 -1.08 -9.07 16.43
C VAL A 115 -1.19 -8.34 17.77
N LEU A 116 -0.63 -8.90 18.84
CA LEU A 116 -0.74 -8.31 20.18
C LEU A 116 0.05 -7.01 20.31
N GLY A 117 1.24 -6.94 19.70
CA GLY A 117 2.09 -5.76 19.71
C GLY A 117 1.48 -4.59 18.96
N VAL A 118 0.96 -4.82 17.74
CA VAL A 118 0.24 -3.79 16.98
C VAL A 118 -1.05 -3.40 17.71
N ALA A 119 -1.80 -4.37 18.25
CA ALA A 119 -3.00 -4.10 19.04
C ALA A 119 -2.72 -3.18 20.23
N LEU A 120 -1.70 -3.50 21.03
CA LEU A 120 -1.32 -2.69 22.18
C LEU A 120 -0.90 -1.29 21.76
N LEU A 121 -0.05 -1.17 20.74
CA LEU A 121 0.50 0.11 20.28
C LEU A 121 -0.56 1.05 19.72
N LEU A 122 -1.49 0.53 18.91
CA LEU A 122 -2.52 1.35 18.25
C LEU A 122 -3.77 1.55 19.12
N SER A 123 -4.00 0.72 20.14
CA SER A 123 -5.22 0.79 20.96
C SER A 123 -5.53 2.17 21.56
N PRO A 124 -4.58 2.97 22.10
CA PRO A 124 -4.94 4.24 22.73
C PRO A 124 -5.55 5.23 21.73
N ALA A 125 -4.92 5.38 20.56
CA ALA A 125 -5.40 6.27 19.50
C ALA A 125 -6.72 5.77 18.91
N THR A 126 -6.80 4.47 18.60
CA THR A 126 -7.96 3.88 17.89
C THR A 126 -9.21 3.81 18.76
N LEU A 127 -9.08 3.53 20.06
CA LEU A 127 -10.17 3.64 21.04
C LEU A 127 -10.68 5.09 21.14
N ALA A 128 -9.76 6.06 21.20
CA ALA A 128 -10.10 7.47 21.23
C ALA A 128 -10.81 7.93 19.94
N MET A 129 -10.32 7.51 18.77
CA MET A 129 -10.98 7.74 17.47
C MET A 129 -12.40 7.16 17.45
N GLY A 130 -12.60 5.94 17.95
CA GLY A 130 -13.92 5.32 18.06
C GLY A 130 -14.87 6.07 19.00
N ALA A 131 -14.34 6.62 20.10
CA ALA A 131 -15.10 7.39 21.07
C ALA A 131 -15.56 8.76 20.55
N THR A 132 -14.93 9.29 19.49
CA THR A 132 -15.27 10.62 18.94
C THR A 132 -16.71 10.71 18.45
N LEU A 133 -17.24 9.69 17.78
CA LEU A 133 -18.58 9.78 17.16
C LEU A 133 -19.72 9.88 18.21
N PRO A 134 -19.80 9.04 19.25
CA PRO A 134 -20.78 9.24 20.33
C PRO A 134 -20.67 10.61 21.01
N VAL A 135 -19.44 11.14 21.15
CA VAL A 135 -19.19 12.47 21.72
C VAL A 135 -19.66 13.58 20.79
N LEU A 136 -19.37 13.49 19.49
CA LEU A 136 -19.87 14.42 18.46
C LEU A 136 -21.40 14.39 18.38
N GLY A 137 -22.03 13.23 18.61
CA GLY A 137 -23.49 13.12 18.74
C GLY A 137 -24.05 14.00 19.86
N LEU A 138 -23.43 13.97 21.05
CA LEU A 138 -23.82 14.84 22.17
C LEU A 138 -23.60 16.33 21.87
N ILE A 139 -22.48 16.67 21.22
CA ILE A 139 -22.18 18.05 20.81
C ILE A 139 -23.19 18.54 19.78
N ALA A 140 -23.52 17.70 18.79
CA ALA A 140 -24.47 17.99 17.75
C ALA A 140 -25.87 18.26 18.31
N ASP A 141 -26.35 17.37 19.19
CA ASP A 141 -27.65 17.52 19.86
C ASP A 141 -27.71 18.81 20.69
N ARG A 142 -26.66 19.11 21.48
CA ARG A 142 -26.62 20.29 22.35
C ARG A 142 -26.61 21.60 21.58
N HIS A 143 -25.94 21.63 20.44
CA HIS A 143 -25.69 22.85 19.66
C HIS A 143 -26.50 22.92 18.35
N ARG A 144 -27.46 22.01 18.16
CA ARG A 144 -28.30 21.90 16.94
C ARG A 144 -27.48 21.84 15.65
N LEU A 145 -26.37 21.09 15.69
CA LEU A 145 -25.55 20.81 14.52
C LEU A 145 -26.02 19.51 13.86
N SER A 146 -25.74 19.33 12.57
CA SER A 146 -25.98 18.04 11.92
C SER A 146 -24.82 17.10 12.23
N LEU A 147 -25.11 15.97 12.87
CA LEU A 147 -24.13 14.91 13.09
C LEU A 147 -23.64 14.34 11.77
N ALA A 148 -24.53 14.17 10.78
CA ALA A 148 -24.17 13.75 9.43
C ALA A 148 -23.20 14.75 8.79
N GLY A 149 -23.43 16.06 8.99
CA GLY A 149 -22.53 17.10 8.53
C GLY A 149 -21.15 17.05 9.20
N LEU A 150 -21.09 16.90 10.53
CA LEU A 150 -19.80 16.81 11.25
C LEU A 150 -19.01 15.58 10.80
N TYR A 151 -19.68 14.42 10.67
CA TYR A 151 -19.09 13.20 10.15
C TYR A 151 -18.59 13.37 8.70
N GLY A 152 -19.41 13.94 7.82
CA GLY A 152 -19.02 14.22 6.43
C GLY A 152 -17.83 15.17 6.33
N THR A 153 -17.77 16.21 7.16
CA THR A 153 -16.65 17.15 7.20
C THR A 153 -15.37 16.52 7.75
N ASN A 154 -15.48 15.57 8.68
CA ASN A 154 -14.33 14.78 9.13
C ASN A 154 -13.73 13.97 7.99
N ILE A 155 -14.58 13.26 7.23
CA ILE A 155 -14.15 12.48 6.06
C ILE A 155 -13.60 13.40 4.95
N ALA A 156 -14.21 14.58 4.74
CA ALA A 156 -13.69 15.56 3.78
C ALA A 156 -12.27 16.00 4.16
N GLY A 157 -12.05 16.31 5.44
CA GLY A 157 -10.72 16.58 5.99
C GLY A 157 -9.74 15.44 5.71
N ALA A 158 -10.14 14.20 6.02
CA ALA A 158 -9.34 13.01 5.76
C ALA A 158 -8.96 12.86 4.27
N SER A 159 -9.90 13.07 3.36
CA SER A 159 -9.67 12.97 1.91
C SER A 159 -8.61 13.97 1.42
N ILE A 160 -8.68 15.23 1.88
CA ILE A 160 -7.69 16.27 1.55
C ILE A 160 -6.37 15.98 2.25
N GLY A 161 -6.42 15.49 3.49
CA GLY A 161 -5.25 15.07 4.27
C GLY A 161 -4.41 14.03 3.55
N VAL A 162 -5.03 13.00 2.94
CA VAL A 162 -4.29 11.98 2.17
C VAL A 162 -3.55 12.53 0.97
N LEU A 163 -4.20 13.39 0.17
CA LEU A 163 -3.54 14.01 -0.97
C LEU A 163 -2.41 14.93 -0.53
N ALA A 164 -2.65 15.76 0.49
CA ALA A 164 -1.61 16.63 1.04
C ALA A 164 -0.43 15.81 1.58
N LEU A 165 -0.72 14.68 2.25
CA LEU A 165 0.31 13.81 2.81
C LEU A 165 1.19 13.19 1.72
N ALA A 166 0.55 12.57 0.72
CA ALA A 166 1.23 11.82 -0.33
C ALA A 166 1.98 12.75 -1.30
N PHE A 167 1.38 13.87 -1.69
CA PHE A 167 1.94 14.73 -2.75
C PHE A 167 2.69 15.96 -2.24
N ALA A 168 2.58 16.31 -0.95
CA ALA A 168 3.24 17.50 -0.40
C ALA A 168 4.04 17.21 0.87
N VAL A 169 3.46 16.64 1.91
CA VAL A 169 4.10 16.58 3.24
C VAL A 169 5.21 15.53 3.29
N ILE A 170 4.92 14.25 3.03
CA ILE A 170 5.95 13.20 3.10
C ILE A 170 7.10 13.47 2.13
N PRO A 171 6.88 13.78 0.84
CA PRO A 171 8.00 14.04 -0.08
C PRO A 171 8.86 15.25 0.28
N THR A 172 8.36 16.22 1.07
CA THR A 172 9.14 17.42 1.43
C THR A 172 9.86 17.29 2.76
N VAL A 173 9.21 16.70 3.78
CA VAL A 173 9.74 16.68 5.16
C VAL A 173 10.00 15.28 5.70
N GLY A 174 9.61 14.23 4.99
CA GLY A 174 9.74 12.84 5.40
C GLY A 174 8.74 12.41 6.48
N ILE A 175 8.80 11.14 6.86
CA ILE A 175 7.85 10.46 7.75
C ILE A 175 7.92 10.98 9.19
N HIS A 176 9.10 11.21 9.76
CA HIS A 176 9.24 11.62 11.17
C HIS A 176 8.62 12.99 11.45
N VAL A 177 8.87 13.98 10.57
CA VAL A 177 8.25 15.31 10.69
C VAL A 177 6.74 15.21 10.46
N THR A 178 6.32 14.34 9.54
CA THR A 178 4.90 14.07 9.29
C THR A 178 4.16 13.56 10.54
N VAL A 179 4.75 12.64 11.31
CA VAL A 179 4.22 12.19 12.61
C VAL A 179 4.06 13.35 13.58
N GLY A 180 5.08 14.21 13.67
CA GLY A 180 5.05 15.41 14.52
C GLY A 180 3.95 16.40 14.10
N LEU A 181 3.77 16.62 12.79
CA LEU A 181 2.73 17.49 12.25
C LEU A 181 1.33 16.94 12.52
N ALA A 182 1.08 15.65 12.25
CA ALA A 182 -0.21 15.02 12.53
C ALA A 182 -0.54 15.09 14.03
N SER A 183 0.44 14.79 14.90
CA SER A 183 0.29 14.92 16.37
C SER A 183 -0.05 16.35 16.77
N SER A 184 0.66 17.32 16.21
CA SER A 184 0.48 18.74 16.50
C SER A 184 -0.90 19.24 16.07
N VAL A 185 -1.44 18.74 14.95
CA VAL A 185 -2.80 19.08 14.51
C VAL A 185 -3.84 18.56 15.49
N ASN A 186 -3.77 17.30 15.93
CA ASN A 186 -4.69 16.76 16.93
C ASN A 186 -4.59 17.52 18.27
N LEU A 187 -3.37 17.82 18.74
CA LEU A 187 -3.15 18.59 19.97
C LEU A 187 -3.64 20.04 19.86
N ALA A 188 -3.46 20.69 18.70
CA ALA A 188 -3.96 22.02 18.44
C ALA A 188 -5.50 22.06 18.41
N VAL A 189 -6.13 21.05 17.81
CA VAL A 189 -7.59 20.87 17.85
C VAL A 189 -8.06 20.68 19.30
N ALA A 190 -7.38 19.84 20.08
CA ALA A 190 -7.68 19.65 21.50
C ALA A 190 -7.56 20.97 22.29
N ALA A 191 -6.49 21.74 22.11
CA ALA A 191 -6.28 23.03 22.76
C ALA A 191 -7.34 24.07 22.35
N ALA A 192 -7.67 24.16 21.06
CA ALA A 192 -8.67 25.08 20.54
C ALA A 192 -10.09 24.75 21.05
N CYS A 193 -10.47 23.47 21.04
CA CYS A 193 -11.71 22.99 21.65
C CYS A 193 -11.73 23.26 23.16
N GLY A 194 -10.62 23.08 23.86
CA GLY A 194 -10.47 23.39 25.29
C GLY A 194 -10.67 24.88 25.58
N ALA A 195 -10.06 25.76 24.79
CA ALA A 195 -10.23 27.21 24.91
C ALA A 195 -11.69 27.63 24.69
N LEU A 196 -12.39 27.01 23.74
CA LEU A 196 -13.82 27.24 23.52
C LEU A 196 -14.68 26.67 24.66
N ALA A 197 -14.33 25.51 25.20
CA ALA A 197 -15.00 24.93 26.36
C ALA A 197 -14.90 25.86 27.57
N MET A 198 -13.72 26.44 27.82
CA MET A 198 -13.50 27.42 28.88
C MET A 198 -14.32 28.70 28.68
N ARG A 199 -14.39 29.24 27.46
CA ARG A 199 -15.21 30.42 27.16
C ARG A 199 -16.72 30.15 27.28
N ALA A 200 -17.16 28.94 26.97
CA ALA A 200 -18.56 28.53 27.09
C ALA A 200 -18.99 28.29 28.55
N LEU A 201 -18.05 27.93 29.44
CA LEU A 201 -18.31 27.76 30.87
C LEU A 201 -18.75 29.05 31.56
N GLY A 202 -18.34 30.23 31.06
CA GLY A 202 -18.78 31.53 31.56
C GLY A 202 -20.17 31.99 31.11
N ARG A 203 -20.88 31.22 30.27
CA ARG A 203 -22.19 31.61 29.67
C ARG A 203 -23.32 30.61 29.92
N ALA A 204 -23.19 29.71 30.90
CA ALA A 204 -24.08 28.57 31.07
C ALA A 204 -25.50 28.94 31.58
N GLY A 205 -26.39 29.35 30.67
CA GLY A 205 -27.83 29.31 30.87
C GLY A 205 -28.35 27.86 30.81
N ARG A 206 -29.16 27.46 31.78
CA ARG A 206 -29.86 26.15 31.85
C ARG A 206 -30.80 26.00 30.67
N SER A 207 -30.31 25.42 29.59
CA SER A 207 -31.13 24.98 28.47
C SER A 207 -31.79 23.65 28.82
N LYS A 208 -32.99 23.69 29.42
CA LYS A 208 -33.91 22.53 29.44
C LYS A 208 -34.45 22.39 28.01
N HIS A 209 -33.92 21.47 27.22
CA HIS A 209 -34.47 21.18 25.90
C HIS A 209 -35.14 19.81 25.90
N SER A 210 -36.46 19.86 25.75
CA SER A 210 -37.30 18.72 25.39
C SER A 210 -37.07 18.41 23.91
N ARG A 211 -36.63 17.18 23.60
CA ARG A 211 -36.59 16.68 22.22
C ARG A 211 -38.02 16.64 21.70
N ALA A 212 -38.27 17.12 20.47
CA ALA A 212 -39.52 16.78 19.79
C ALA A 212 -39.62 15.24 19.72
N PRO A 213 -40.81 14.64 19.94
CA PRO A 213 -40.96 13.20 19.81
C PRO A 213 -40.47 12.78 18.43
N ALA A 214 -39.46 11.90 18.42
CA ALA A 214 -38.93 11.39 17.17
C ALA A 214 -40.05 10.59 16.50
N ALA A 215 -40.36 10.89 15.24
CA ALA A 215 -41.23 10.06 14.43
C ALA A 215 -40.75 8.60 14.52
N ASP A 216 -41.69 7.65 14.54
CA ASP A 216 -41.34 6.24 14.62
C ASP A 216 -40.36 5.87 13.50
N PRO A 217 -39.27 5.15 13.82
CA PRO A 217 -38.29 4.81 12.82
C PRO A 217 -38.95 3.93 11.75
N PRO A 218 -38.63 4.13 10.46
CA PRO A 218 -39.28 3.43 9.35
C PRO A 218 -39.02 1.91 9.34
N PHE A 219 -38.06 1.43 10.13
CA PHE A 219 -37.72 0.02 10.31
C PHE A 219 -37.11 -0.22 11.71
N PRO A 220 -37.11 -1.46 12.22
CA PRO A 220 -36.64 -1.75 13.57
C PRO A 220 -35.10 -1.64 13.68
N PHE A 221 -34.60 -1.37 14.88
CA PHE A 221 -33.16 -1.18 15.14
C PHE A 221 -32.25 -2.36 14.72
N PRO A 222 -32.65 -3.64 14.86
CA PRO A 222 -31.87 -4.76 14.33
C PRO A 222 -31.67 -4.68 12.80
N ALA A 223 -32.68 -4.25 12.04
CA ALA A 223 -32.54 -4.03 10.60
C ALA A 223 -31.56 -2.88 10.30
N ALA A 224 -31.56 -1.82 11.12
CA ALA A 224 -30.57 -0.75 11.03
C ALA A 224 -29.14 -1.26 11.26
N CYS A 225 -28.95 -2.15 12.23
CA CYS A 225 -27.66 -2.79 12.50
C CYS A 225 -27.22 -3.68 11.33
N ALA A 226 -28.13 -4.46 10.74
CA ALA A 226 -27.84 -5.26 9.56
C ALA A 226 -27.43 -4.37 8.38
N VAL A 227 -28.14 -3.27 8.12
CA VAL A 227 -27.74 -2.30 7.08
C VAL A 227 -26.36 -1.74 7.37
N ALA A 228 -26.11 -1.26 8.60
CA ALA A 228 -24.81 -0.72 9.00
C ALA A 228 -23.67 -1.73 8.78
N PHE A 229 -23.88 -3.00 9.16
CA PHE A 229 -22.92 -4.07 8.90
C PHE A 229 -22.69 -4.29 7.41
N THR A 230 -23.76 -4.44 6.62
CA THR A 230 -23.67 -4.71 5.18
C THR A 230 -23.03 -3.58 4.40
N THR A 231 -23.28 -2.32 4.75
CA THR A 231 -22.65 -1.18 4.08
C THR A 231 -21.19 -1.04 4.45
N GLY A 232 -20.80 -1.34 5.70
CA GLY A 232 -19.38 -1.41 6.10
C GLY A 232 -18.66 -2.53 5.35
N LEU A 233 -19.26 -3.72 5.32
CA LEU A 233 -18.74 -4.89 4.62
C LEU A 233 -18.55 -4.62 3.14
N ALA A 234 -19.59 -4.12 2.46
CA ALA A 234 -19.52 -3.86 1.02
C ALA A 234 -18.52 -2.74 0.69
N THR A 235 -18.50 -1.65 1.47
CA THR A 235 -17.60 -0.50 1.20
C THR A 235 -16.12 -0.93 1.26
N PHE A 236 -15.73 -1.66 2.31
CA PHE A 236 -14.33 -2.08 2.46
C PHE A 236 -13.96 -3.30 1.59
N ALA A 237 -14.91 -4.18 1.29
CA ALA A 237 -14.69 -5.22 0.28
C ALA A 237 -14.46 -4.62 -1.12
N LEU A 238 -15.21 -3.57 -1.47
CA LEU A 238 -15.03 -2.81 -2.71
C LEU A 238 -13.71 -2.05 -2.72
N GLU A 239 -13.30 -1.45 -1.60
CA GLU A 239 -12.01 -0.81 -1.48
C GLU A 239 -10.87 -1.77 -1.83
N VAL A 240 -10.87 -2.98 -1.25
CA VAL A 240 -9.87 -4.03 -1.56
C VAL A 240 -9.96 -4.50 -3.02
N ALA A 241 -11.16 -4.80 -3.51
CA ALA A 241 -11.37 -5.33 -4.86
C ALA A 241 -11.01 -4.30 -5.95
N TRP A 242 -11.49 -3.07 -5.83
CA TRP A 242 -11.17 -2.00 -6.78
C TRP A 242 -9.75 -1.48 -6.63
N PHE A 243 -9.16 -1.49 -5.43
CA PHE A 243 -7.72 -1.24 -5.30
C PHE A 243 -6.91 -2.24 -6.11
N ARG A 244 -7.25 -3.53 -5.99
CA ARG A 244 -6.63 -4.57 -6.80
C ARG A 244 -6.78 -4.23 -8.28
N SER A 245 -7.98 -3.89 -8.76
CA SER A 245 -8.24 -3.44 -10.15
C SER A 245 -7.44 -2.22 -10.61
N LEU A 246 -7.34 -1.19 -9.78
CA LEU A 246 -6.72 0.07 -10.18
C LEU A 246 -5.19 0.04 -10.09
N ARG A 247 -4.58 -0.69 -9.14
CA ARG A 247 -3.12 -0.68 -8.95
C ARG A 247 -2.32 -1.02 -10.22
N ALA A 248 -2.84 -1.93 -11.04
CA ALA A 248 -2.25 -2.30 -12.33
C ALA A 248 -2.21 -1.13 -13.34
N THR A 249 -3.20 -0.24 -13.31
CA THR A 249 -3.30 0.93 -14.21
C THR A 249 -2.33 2.04 -13.82
N PHE A 250 -2.05 2.19 -12.51
CA PHE A 250 -1.20 3.25 -11.96
C PHE A 250 0.27 2.82 -11.78
N HIS A 251 0.70 1.72 -12.41
CA HIS A 251 2.08 1.21 -12.30
C HIS A 251 2.54 0.96 -10.86
N SER A 252 1.63 0.50 -9.97
CA SER A 252 1.97 0.03 -8.61
C SER A 252 2.75 1.00 -7.70
N GLY A 253 2.68 2.32 -7.94
CA GLY A 253 3.27 3.36 -7.08
C GLY A 253 2.43 3.69 -5.84
N THR A 254 3.05 4.37 -4.86
CA THR A 254 2.38 4.91 -3.65
C THR A 254 1.30 5.95 -3.97
N ASP A 255 1.44 6.64 -5.10
CA ASP A 255 0.45 7.63 -5.58
C ASP A 255 -0.92 6.99 -5.89
N ALA A 256 -0.91 5.75 -6.40
CA ALA A 256 -2.12 5.00 -6.73
C ALA A 256 -3.02 4.81 -5.51
N PHE A 257 -2.40 4.50 -4.37
CA PHE A 257 -3.10 4.31 -3.11
C PHE A 257 -3.73 5.61 -2.62
N ALA A 258 -3.00 6.73 -2.69
CA ALA A 258 -3.51 8.04 -2.31
C ALA A 258 -4.68 8.50 -3.19
N VAL A 259 -4.59 8.31 -4.51
CA VAL A 259 -5.65 8.64 -5.47
C VAL A 259 -6.89 7.78 -5.25
N LEU A 260 -6.73 6.46 -5.01
CA LEU A 260 -7.86 5.60 -4.68
C LEU A 260 -8.54 6.05 -3.39
N LEU A 261 -7.79 6.21 -2.30
CA LEU A 261 -8.36 6.62 -1.02
C LEU A 261 -9.11 7.94 -1.16
N PHE A 262 -8.53 8.92 -1.85
CA PHE A 262 -9.23 10.17 -2.18
C PHE A 262 -10.52 9.93 -2.96
N SER A 263 -10.47 9.06 -3.98
CA SER A 263 -11.61 8.73 -4.84
C SER A 263 -12.73 7.97 -4.12
N VAL A 264 -12.45 7.34 -2.98
CA VAL A 264 -13.44 6.70 -2.10
C VAL A 264 -13.95 7.69 -1.05
N LEU A 265 -13.05 8.41 -0.38
CA LEU A 265 -13.38 9.24 0.78
C LEU A 265 -14.12 10.52 0.43
N LEU A 266 -13.72 11.22 -0.64
CA LEU A 266 -14.41 12.45 -1.04
C LEU A 266 -15.89 12.16 -1.36
N PRO A 267 -16.24 11.13 -2.16
CA PRO A 267 -17.63 10.73 -2.34
C PRO A 267 -18.33 10.30 -1.05
N LEU A 268 -17.68 9.55 -0.14
CA LEU A 268 -18.26 9.23 1.17
C LEU A 268 -18.64 10.49 1.96
N ALA A 269 -17.76 11.49 1.98
CA ALA A 269 -17.98 12.77 2.63
C ALA A 269 -19.18 13.52 2.01
N LEU A 270 -19.24 13.58 0.67
CA LEU A 270 -20.36 14.18 -0.06
C LEU A 270 -21.67 13.45 0.25
N GLY A 271 -21.64 12.12 0.25
CA GLY A 271 -22.77 11.26 0.63
C GLY A 271 -23.32 11.59 2.02
N ALA A 272 -22.44 11.72 3.01
CA ALA A 272 -22.81 12.09 4.36
C ALA A 272 -23.50 13.46 4.44
N HIS A 273 -23.03 14.45 3.66
CA HIS A 273 -23.67 15.76 3.57
C HIS A 273 -25.01 15.75 2.80
N VAL A 274 -25.20 14.81 1.87
CA VAL A 274 -26.41 14.65 1.08
C VAL A 274 -27.51 13.89 1.84
N ALA A 275 -27.17 13.06 2.83
CA ALA A 275 -28.13 12.25 3.59
C ALA A 275 -29.31 13.07 4.20
N PRO A 276 -29.10 14.23 4.85
CA PRO A 276 -30.21 15.04 5.37
C PRO A 276 -31.09 15.64 4.26
N TRP A 277 -30.54 15.88 3.06
CA TRP A 277 -31.32 16.35 1.91
C TRP A 277 -32.20 15.25 1.33
N LEU A 278 -31.65 14.05 1.12
CA LEU A 278 -32.41 12.89 0.65
C LEU A 278 -33.58 12.55 1.59
N ARG A 279 -33.35 12.65 2.91
CA ARG A 279 -34.41 12.40 3.90
C ARG A 279 -35.51 13.46 3.86
N ARG A 280 -35.16 14.74 3.66
CA ARG A 280 -36.15 15.82 3.45
C ARG A 280 -36.97 15.63 2.17
N ARG A 281 -36.40 14.97 1.15
CA ARG A 281 -37.08 14.59 -0.08
C ARG A 281 -37.84 13.26 0.01
N HIS A 282 -37.92 12.65 1.20
CA HIS A 282 -38.58 11.37 1.44
C HIS A 282 -38.06 10.20 0.58
N VAL A 283 -36.81 10.26 0.12
CA VAL A 283 -36.17 9.14 -0.58
C VAL A 283 -35.96 8.01 0.43
N ALA A 284 -36.47 6.81 0.16
CA ALA A 284 -36.30 5.71 1.11
C ALA A 284 -34.87 5.14 1.06
N LEU A 285 -34.25 4.93 2.22
CA LEU A 285 -32.91 4.30 2.33
C LEU A 285 -32.77 2.98 1.54
N PRO A 286 -33.78 2.10 1.46
CA PRO A 286 -33.72 0.90 0.61
C PRO A 286 -33.39 1.18 -0.86
N TRP A 287 -33.90 2.28 -1.44
CA TRP A 287 -33.60 2.67 -2.82
C TRP A 287 -32.18 3.21 -2.96
N VAL A 288 -31.67 3.92 -1.95
CA VAL A 288 -30.27 4.39 -1.91
C VAL A 288 -29.32 3.20 -1.96
N LEU A 289 -29.58 2.15 -1.17
CA LEU A 289 -28.77 0.92 -1.14
C LEU A 289 -28.85 0.14 -2.47
N ALA A 290 -30.06 -0.04 -3.01
CA ALA A 290 -30.25 -0.73 -4.28
C ALA A 290 -29.59 0.02 -5.44
N ALA A 291 -29.71 1.35 -5.49
CA ALA A 291 -29.05 2.17 -6.50
C ALA A 291 -27.52 2.11 -6.36
N ALA A 292 -26.99 2.15 -5.13
CA ALA A 292 -25.56 1.98 -4.89
C ALA A 292 -25.05 0.64 -5.44
N GLY A 293 -25.73 -0.47 -5.12
CA GLY A 293 -25.35 -1.80 -5.60
C GLY A 293 -25.43 -1.94 -7.12
N ILE A 294 -26.45 -1.35 -7.77
CA ILE A 294 -26.56 -1.33 -9.24
C ILE A 294 -25.40 -0.54 -9.87
N LEU A 295 -25.05 0.62 -9.30
CA LEU A 295 -23.93 1.43 -9.77
C LEU A 295 -22.59 0.70 -9.60
N VAL A 296 -22.39 -0.03 -8.50
CA VAL A 296 -21.22 -0.90 -8.31
C VAL A 296 -21.13 -1.94 -9.44
N LEU A 297 -22.22 -2.65 -9.71
CA LEU A 297 -22.26 -3.68 -10.76
C LEU A 297 -21.97 -3.09 -12.15
N ALA A 298 -22.51 -1.90 -12.44
CA ALA A 298 -22.29 -1.19 -13.70
C ALA A 298 -20.85 -0.65 -13.82
N ALA A 299 -20.24 -0.18 -12.72
CA ALA A 299 -18.89 0.38 -12.71
C ALA A 299 -17.78 -0.69 -12.73
N THR A 300 -18.07 -1.91 -12.28
CA THR A 300 -17.06 -2.98 -12.12
C THR A 300 -16.32 -3.27 -13.43
N THR A 301 -17.04 -3.55 -14.52
CA THR A 301 -16.38 -3.86 -15.81
C THR A 301 -15.57 -2.67 -16.34
N PRO A 302 -16.10 -1.43 -16.42
CA PRO A 302 -15.30 -0.26 -16.80
C PRO A 302 -14.03 -0.05 -15.97
N ILE A 303 -14.08 -0.29 -14.65
CA ILE A 303 -12.92 -0.16 -13.75
C ILE A 303 -11.84 -1.18 -14.13
N ASP A 304 -12.21 -2.43 -14.41
CA ASP A 304 -11.27 -3.46 -14.85
C ASP A 304 -10.67 -3.18 -16.23
N ARG A 305 -11.27 -2.28 -17.01
CA ARG A 305 -10.74 -1.83 -18.28
C ARG A 305 -10.38 -0.34 -18.32
N LEU A 306 -10.09 0.27 -17.18
CA LEU A 306 -9.84 1.70 -17.08
C LEU A 306 -8.72 2.17 -18.03
N ASP A 307 -7.67 1.36 -18.15
CA ASP A 307 -6.52 1.57 -19.04
C ASP A 307 -6.85 1.52 -20.54
N GLN A 308 -8.05 1.08 -20.93
CA GLN A 308 -8.52 1.01 -22.34
C GLN A 308 -9.48 2.12 -22.70
N LEU A 309 -10.14 2.70 -21.71
CA LEU A 309 -11.22 3.65 -21.97
C LEU A 309 -10.68 4.94 -22.57
N VAL A 310 -9.42 5.28 -22.29
CA VAL A 310 -8.81 6.54 -22.67
C VAL A 310 -7.34 6.38 -23.10
N PRO A 311 -6.85 7.20 -24.05
CA PRO A 311 -5.43 7.29 -24.32
C PRO A 311 -4.69 7.86 -23.10
N VAL A 312 -3.55 7.27 -22.75
CA VAL A 312 -2.78 7.65 -21.55
C VAL A 312 -1.87 8.86 -21.87
N PRO A 313 -1.99 10.00 -21.15
CA PRO A 313 -1.12 11.13 -21.34
C PRO A 313 0.36 10.77 -21.08
N PRO A 314 1.29 11.31 -21.90
CA PRO A 314 2.71 11.05 -21.72
C PRO A 314 3.26 11.71 -20.43
N SER A 315 2.77 12.90 -20.10
CA SER A 315 3.20 13.65 -18.92
C SER A 315 2.54 13.16 -17.63
N TYR A 316 3.29 13.16 -16.53
CA TYR A 316 2.86 12.61 -15.23
C TYR A 316 1.62 13.32 -14.65
N TRP A 317 1.66 14.66 -14.50
CA TRP A 317 0.57 15.41 -13.87
C TRP A 317 -0.77 15.27 -14.61
N PRO A 318 -0.84 15.46 -15.94
CA PRO A 318 -2.06 15.20 -16.70
C PRO A 318 -2.55 13.76 -16.56
N ARG A 319 -1.64 12.78 -16.54
CA ARG A 319 -1.98 11.36 -16.34
C ARG A 319 -2.60 11.13 -14.96
N MET A 320 -2.01 11.66 -13.89
CA MET A 320 -2.55 11.53 -12.53
C MET A 320 -3.89 12.23 -12.38
N ALA A 321 -4.04 13.43 -12.93
CA ALA A 321 -5.32 14.16 -12.93
C ALA A 321 -6.41 13.37 -13.67
N MET A 322 -6.08 12.83 -14.85
CA MET A 322 -7.00 12.00 -15.64
C MET A 322 -7.43 10.74 -14.86
N TRP A 323 -6.48 10.01 -14.28
CA TRP A 323 -6.82 8.80 -13.52
C TRP A 323 -7.62 9.11 -12.26
N THR A 324 -7.33 10.22 -11.57
CA THR A 324 -8.11 10.69 -10.43
C THR A 324 -9.55 11.01 -10.86
N PHE A 325 -9.71 11.74 -11.96
CA PHE A 325 -11.03 12.08 -12.49
C PHE A 325 -11.83 10.85 -12.90
N LEU A 326 -11.23 9.91 -13.64
CA LEU A 326 -11.91 8.69 -14.06
C LEU A 326 -12.27 7.79 -12.88
N SER A 327 -11.37 7.68 -11.89
CA SER A 327 -11.65 6.94 -10.65
C SER A 327 -12.85 7.56 -9.92
N LEU A 328 -12.88 8.88 -9.74
CA LEU A 328 -14.01 9.60 -9.16
C LEU A 328 -15.31 9.43 -9.97
N ALA A 329 -15.24 9.47 -11.29
CA ALA A 329 -16.41 9.35 -12.16
C ALA A 329 -17.05 7.95 -12.10
N LEU A 330 -16.22 6.90 -12.02
CA LEU A 330 -16.69 5.50 -12.00
C LEU A 330 -17.08 5.05 -10.59
N ILE A 331 -16.26 5.35 -9.58
CA ILE A 331 -16.44 4.89 -8.20
C ILE A 331 -17.36 5.83 -7.42
N GLY A 332 -17.22 7.14 -7.64
CA GLY A 332 -17.81 8.17 -6.80
C GLY A 332 -19.32 8.11 -6.67
N PRO A 333 -20.12 7.92 -7.75
CA PRO A 333 -21.58 7.86 -7.61
C PRO A 333 -22.06 6.75 -6.66
N ALA A 334 -21.52 5.53 -6.79
CA ALA A 334 -21.87 4.41 -5.93
C ALA A 334 -21.46 4.66 -4.47
N VAL A 335 -20.22 5.15 -4.29
CA VAL A 335 -19.65 5.39 -2.97
C VAL A 335 -20.33 6.58 -2.27
N ALA A 336 -20.78 7.61 -2.99
CA ALA A 336 -21.56 8.69 -2.39
C ALA A 336 -22.91 8.21 -1.84
N LEU A 337 -23.58 7.28 -2.52
CA LEU A 337 -24.80 6.68 -1.99
C LEU A 337 -24.52 5.81 -0.75
N LEU A 338 -23.40 5.08 -0.74
CA LEU A 338 -22.94 4.35 0.46
C LEU A 338 -22.61 5.30 1.61
N GLY A 339 -21.96 6.43 1.33
CA GLY A 339 -21.62 7.47 2.31
C GLY A 339 -22.84 8.13 2.96
N ALA A 340 -23.99 8.12 2.28
CA ALA A 340 -25.24 8.59 2.86
C ALA A 340 -25.86 7.61 3.87
N SER A 341 -25.54 6.31 3.80
CA SER A 341 -26.24 5.24 4.52
C SER A 341 -26.06 5.31 6.04
N LEU A 342 -24.83 5.32 6.55
CA LEU A 342 -24.56 5.34 7.99
C LEU A 342 -25.03 6.66 8.64
N PRO A 343 -24.73 7.85 8.08
CA PRO A 343 -25.25 9.11 8.61
C PRO A 343 -26.78 9.18 8.67
N TRP A 344 -27.46 8.56 7.69
CA TRP A 344 -28.91 8.39 7.74
C TRP A 344 -29.36 7.63 8.98
N LEU A 345 -28.73 6.48 9.25
CA LEU A 345 -29.05 5.64 10.41
C LEU A 345 -28.75 6.36 11.73
N LEU A 346 -27.63 7.11 11.81
CA LEU A 346 -27.23 7.84 13.00
C LEU A 346 -28.20 8.97 13.38
N GLU A 347 -28.81 9.64 12.38
CA GLU A 347 -29.82 10.68 12.62
C GLU A 347 -31.20 10.09 12.94
N VAL A 348 -31.59 8.96 12.34
CA VAL A 348 -32.86 8.26 12.66
C VAL A 348 -32.80 7.65 14.07
N PHE A 349 -31.69 7.00 14.41
CA PHE A 349 -31.49 6.33 15.70
C PHE A 349 -30.60 7.15 16.63
N ALA A 350 -31.05 8.37 16.94
CA ALA A 350 -30.29 9.29 17.79
C ALA A 350 -30.11 8.78 19.23
N GLY A 351 -28.95 9.12 19.81
CA GLY A 351 -28.57 8.82 21.19
C GLY A 351 -27.24 8.05 21.28
N PRO A 352 -26.37 8.35 22.27
CA PRO A 352 -25.00 7.84 22.32
C PRO A 352 -24.89 6.31 22.19
N ARG A 353 -25.78 5.56 22.85
CA ARG A 353 -25.79 4.09 22.82
C ARG A 353 -26.13 3.53 21.43
N ARG A 354 -27.13 4.11 20.77
CA ARG A 354 -27.59 3.63 19.45
C ARG A 354 -26.59 4.04 18.36
N GLN A 355 -26.11 5.28 18.41
CA GLN A 355 -25.10 5.80 17.51
C GLN A 355 -23.77 5.03 17.63
N GLY A 356 -23.31 4.78 18.86
CA GLY A 356 -22.10 3.98 19.10
C GLY A 356 -22.24 2.54 18.61
N ARG A 357 -23.42 1.91 18.78
CA ARG A 357 -23.69 0.56 18.24
C ARG A 357 -23.71 0.53 16.72
N LEU A 358 -24.35 1.50 16.06
CA LEU A 358 -24.41 1.54 14.59
C LEU A 358 -23.03 1.73 13.98
N TYR A 359 -22.23 2.65 14.52
CA TYR A 359 -20.86 2.87 14.06
C TYR A 359 -19.95 1.68 14.34
N GLY A 360 -20.01 1.11 15.55
CA GLY A 360 -19.24 -0.09 15.88
C GLY A 360 -19.60 -1.29 14.99
N ILE A 361 -20.89 -1.54 14.72
CA ILE A 361 -21.31 -2.63 13.84
C ILE A 361 -20.89 -2.37 12.38
N ASN A 362 -20.92 -1.12 11.93
CA ASN A 362 -20.39 -0.76 10.61
C ASN A 362 -18.88 -1.01 10.51
N ALA A 363 -18.11 -0.65 11.54
CA ALA A 363 -16.67 -0.92 11.61
C ALA A 363 -16.36 -2.44 11.68
N VAL A 364 -17.16 -3.26 12.37
CA VAL A 364 -17.05 -4.72 12.30
C VAL A 364 -17.32 -5.23 10.88
N GLY A 365 -18.37 -4.70 10.23
CA GLY A 365 -18.66 -4.98 8.82
C GLY A 365 -17.45 -4.67 7.94
N ALA A 366 -16.84 -3.50 8.12
CA ALA A 366 -15.63 -3.07 7.41
C ALA A 366 -14.47 -4.07 7.54
N VAL A 367 -14.19 -4.56 8.76
CA VAL A 367 -13.15 -5.59 8.99
C VAL A 367 -13.46 -6.89 8.26
N VAL A 368 -14.69 -7.38 8.39
CA VAL A 368 -15.11 -8.61 7.72
C VAL A 368 -15.04 -8.44 6.20
N GLY A 369 -15.41 -7.26 5.70
CA GLY A 369 -15.34 -6.91 4.28
C GLY A 369 -13.90 -6.89 3.75
N SER A 370 -12.98 -6.18 4.41
CA SER A 370 -11.60 -6.05 3.94
C SER A 370 -10.82 -7.37 4.05
N LEU A 371 -10.89 -8.05 5.21
CA LEU A 371 -10.20 -9.33 5.42
C LEU A 371 -10.82 -10.44 4.56
N GLY A 372 -12.15 -10.50 4.52
CA GLY A 372 -12.89 -11.46 3.71
C GLY A 372 -12.63 -11.27 2.22
N ALA A 373 -12.51 -10.03 1.75
CA ALA A 373 -12.11 -9.75 0.37
C ALA A 373 -10.66 -10.17 0.11
N ALA A 374 -9.71 -9.73 0.92
CA ALA A 374 -8.28 -9.95 0.67
C ALA A 374 -7.86 -11.43 0.76
N TRP A 375 -8.41 -12.19 1.71
CA TRP A 375 -8.00 -13.57 2.00
C TRP A 375 -9.00 -14.63 1.53
N GLY A 376 -10.23 -14.22 1.19
CA GLY A 376 -11.30 -15.12 0.76
C GLY A 376 -11.71 -14.85 -0.69
N LEU A 377 -12.36 -13.71 -0.94
CA LEU A 377 -12.97 -13.44 -2.24
C LEU A 377 -11.93 -13.27 -3.36
N LEU A 378 -10.82 -12.55 -3.11
CA LEU A 378 -9.78 -12.36 -4.12
C LEU A 378 -9.16 -13.70 -4.57
N PRO A 379 -8.64 -14.57 -3.69
CA PRO A 379 -8.06 -15.83 -4.13
C PRO A 379 -9.07 -16.82 -4.76
N LEU A 380 -10.34 -16.77 -4.34
CA LEU A 380 -11.36 -17.72 -4.80
C LEU A 380 -12.01 -17.31 -6.11
N VAL A 381 -12.33 -16.02 -6.30
CA VAL A 381 -13.14 -15.55 -7.43
C VAL A 381 -12.54 -14.33 -8.15
N GLY A 382 -11.46 -13.74 -7.63
CA GLY A 382 -10.80 -12.57 -8.22
C GLY A 382 -11.48 -11.24 -7.92
N ALA A 383 -10.84 -10.14 -8.31
CA ALA A 383 -11.26 -8.77 -8.00
C ALA A 383 -12.64 -8.40 -8.58
N ALA A 384 -12.88 -8.68 -9.86
CA ALA A 384 -14.12 -8.35 -10.54
C ALA A 384 -15.34 -9.03 -9.90
N ALA A 385 -15.25 -10.34 -9.66
CA ALA A 385 -16.32 -11.09 -9.01
C ALA A 385 -16.53 -10.65 -7.56
N SER A 386 -15.47 -10.34 -6.83
CA SER A 386 -15.55 -9.77 -5.47
C SER A 386 -16.37 -8.48 -5.45
N ALA A 387 -16.10 -7.56 -6.38
CA ALA A 387 -16.86 -6.31 -6.52
C ALA A 387 -18.33 -6.56 -6.89
N ARG A 388 -18.60 -7.52 -7.80
CA ARG A 388 -19.97 -7.91 -8.17
C ARG A 388 -20.74 -8.50 -6.99
N LEU A 389 -20.10 -9.34 -6.17
CA LEU A 389 -20.71 -9.91 -4.96
C LEU A 389 -21.04 -8.83 -3.93
N ALA A 390 -20.16 -7.85 -3.73
CA ALA A 390 -20.43 -6.70 -2.87
C ALA A 390 -21.60 -5.86 -3.40
N GLY A 391 -21.63 -5.56 -4.70
CA GLY A 391 -22.74 -4.87 -5.36
C GLY A 391 -24.07 -5.61 -5.22
N ALA A 392 -24.09 -6.92 -5.49
CA ALA A 392 -25.26 -7.77 -5.33
C ALA A 392 -25.76 -7.80 -3.87
N THR A 393 -24.86 -7.89 -2.90
CA THR A 393 -25.19 -7.85 -1.47
C THR A 393 -25.92 -6.56 -1.10
N LEU A 394 -25.50 -5.41 -1.63
CA LEU A 394 -26.16 -4.12 -1.42
C LEU A 394 -27.57 -4.07 -2.02
N VAL A 395 -27.77 -4.61 -3.23
CA VAL A 395 -29.10 -4.66 -3.84
C VAL A 395 -30.03 -5.63 -3.10
N VAL A 396 -29.52 -6.76 -2.63
CA VAL A 396 -30.27 -7.69 -1.79
C VAL A 396 -30.66 -7.03 -0.47
N ALA A 397 -29.73 -6.36 0.21
CA ALA A 397 -30.00 -5.64 1.45
C ALA A 397 -31.05 -4.52 1.27
N GLY A 398 -30.94 -3.74 0.18
CA GLY A 398 -31.93 -2.73 -0.17
C GLY A 398 -33.31 -3.34 -0.48
N SER A 399 -33.37 -4.33 -1.36
CA SER A 399 -34.63 -4.95 -1.80
C SER A 399 -35.35 -5.72 -0.68
N ALA A 400 -34.63 -6.30 0.27
CA ALA A 400 -35.21 -6.98 1.43
C ALA A 400 -36.02 -6.04 2.35
N LEU A 401 -35.71 -4.74 2.32
CA LEU A 401 -36.44 -3.71 3.06
C LEU A 401 -37.62 -3.11 2.27
N LEU A 402 -37.73 -3.41 0.97
CA LEU A 402 -38.85 -3.01 0.12
C LEU A 402 -40.01 -4.01 0.20
N ARG A 403 -41.21 -3.58 -0.19
CA ARG A 403 -42.43 -4.40 -0.22
C ARG A 403 -43.10 -4.38 -1.58
N GLY A 404 -43.86 -5.43 -1.90
CA GLY A 404 -44.70 -5.52 -3.11
C GLY A 404 -43.92 -5.34 -4.42
N ARG A 405 -44.50 -4.59 -5.37
CA ARG A 405 -43.95 -4.33 -6.71
C ARG A 405 -42.54 -3.73 -6.67
N SER A 406 -42.24 -2.86 -5.70
CA SER A 406 -40.91 -2.24 -5.58
C SER A 406 -39.80 -3.25 -5.31
N ARG A 407 -40.07 -4.30 -4.50
CA ARG A 407 -39.11 -5.39 -4.27
C ARG A 407 -38.89 -6.20 -5.54
N ALA A 408 -39.95 -6.52 -6.28
CA ALA A 408 -39.86 -7.25 -7.54
C ALA A 408 -39.04 -6.47 -8.60
N LEU A 409 -39.25 -5.16 -8.70
CA LEU A 409 -38.48 -4.31 -9.62
C LEU A 409 -37.00 -4.24 -9.25
N ALA A 410 -36.67 -4.06 -7.97
CA ALA A 410 -35.28 -4.05 -7.51
C ALA A 410 -34.59 -5.41 -7.75
N ALA A 411 -35.28 -6.53 -7.49
CA ALA A 411 -34.78 -7.87 -7.75
C ALA A 411 -34.59 -8.15 -9.26
N ALA A 412 -35.53 -7.71 -10.10
CA ALA A 412 -35.39 -7.84 -11.55
C ALA A 412 -34.21 -7.00 -12.08
N ALA A 413 -34.07 -5.76 -11.60
CA ALA A 413 -32.94 -4.90 -11.96
C ALA A 413 -31.59 -5.50 -11.52
N LEU A 414 -31.53 -6.10 -10.32
CA LEU A 414 -30.34 -6.85 -9.88
C LEU A 414 -29.98 -7.95 -10.88
N VAL A 415 -30.93 -8.82 -11.23
CA VAL A 415 -30.68 -9.94 -12.15
C VAL A 415 -30.20 -9.42 -13.50
N VAL A 416 -30.88 -8.43 -14.07
CA VAL A 416 -30.52 -7.86 -15.38
C VAL A 416 -29.12 -7.25 -15.35
N VAL A 417 -28.82 -6.40 -14.36
CA VAL A 417 -27.53 -5.69 -14.28
C VAL A 417 -26.39 -6.64 -13.90
N PHE A 418 -26.65 -7.62 -13.03
CA PHE A 418 -25.68 -8.65 -12.68
C PHE A 418 -25.35 -9.51 -13.90
N VAL A 419 -26.35 -10.02 -14.62
CA VAL A 419 -26.16 -10.78 -15.85
C VAL A 419 -25.42 -9.94 -16.88
N ALA A 420 -25.85 -8.70 -17.14
CA ALA A 420 -25.17 -7.80 -18.07
C ALA A 420 -23.70 -7.55 -17.66
N SER A 421 -23.42 -7.30 -16.38
CA SER A 421 -22.06 -7.12 -15.85
C SER A 421 -21.21 -8.38 -16.04
N THR A 422 -21.75 -9.56 -15.78
CA THR A 422 -21.04 -10.84 -15.97
C THR A 422 -20.77 -11.16 -17.44
N LEU A 423 -21.76 -10.97 -18.32
CA LEU A 423 -21.61 -11.19 -19.76
C LEU A 423 -20.67 -10.16 -20.41
N SER A 424 -20.59 -8.96 -19.83
CA SER A 424 -19.63 -7.93 -20.26
C SER A 424 -18.20 -8.22 -19.84
N ASP A 425 -17.96 -9.18 -18.93
CA ASP A 425 -16.63 -9.53 -18.47
C ASP A 425 -15.86 -10.27 -19.57
N SER A 426 -14.73 -9.69 -19.99
CA SER A 426 -13.86 -10.28 -21.01
C SER A 426 -12.70 -11.09 -20.42
N GLY A 427 -12.61 -11.22 -19.09
CA GLY A 427 -11.40 -11.74 -18.44
C GLY A 427 -10.19 -10.84 -18.66
N VAL A 428 -10.41 -9.57 -19.03
CA VAL A 428 -9.32 -8.61 -19.21
C VAL A 428 -8.72 -8.21 -17.87
N GLY A 429 -9.56 -8.03 -16.86
CA GLY A 429 -9.11 -7.79 -15.49
C GLY A 429 -8.38 -8.97 -14.83
N THR A 430 -8.49 -10.21 -15.35
CA THR A 430 -7.82 -11.37 -14.74
C THR A 430 -6.36 -11.48 -15.20
N THR A 431 -6.08 -11.39 -16.50
CA THR A 431 -4.70 -11.63 -16.97
C THR A 431 -3.85 -10.37 -17.14
N ARG A 432 -4.45 -9.18 -17.05
CA ARG A 432 -3.88 -7.80 -17.07
C ARG A 432 -2.63 -7.53 -17.92
N ALA A 433 -2.45 -8.34 -18.96
CA ALA A 433 -1.29 -8.42 -19.85
C ALA A 433 -1.06 -7.24 -20.80
N ARG A 434 -1.74 -6.11 -20.59
CA ARG A 434 -2.00 -5.16 -21.68
C ARG A 434 -0.87 -4.18 -21.95
N TRP A 435 0.12 -4.10 -21.06
CA TRP A 435 1.28 -3.25 -21.27
C TRP A 435 2.07 -3.58 -22.55
N TRP A 436 1.85 -4.76 -23.14
CA TRP A 436 2.50 -5.20 -24.38
C TRP A 436 1.64 -5.18 -25.65
N GLY A 437 0.45 -4.54 -25.63
CA GLY A 437 -0.43 -4.47 -26.80
C GLY A 437 -1.38 -5.67 -26.94
N ASP A 438 -1.62 -6.09 -28.19
CA ASP A 438 -2.65 -7.07 -28.54
C ASP A 438 -2.45 -8.44 -27.85
N ARG A 439 -3.45 -8.85 -27.06
CA ARG A 439 -3.51 -10.17 -26.40
C ARG A 439 -3.53 -11.32 -27.37
N SER A 440 -3.87 -11.11 -28.64
CA SER A 440 -3.83 -12.16 -29.67
C SER A 440 -2.42 -12.78 -29.81
N GLY A 441 -1.37 -12.06 -29.41
CA GLY A 441 0.01 -12.55 -29.41
C GLY A 441 0.38 -13.44 -28.22
N TYR A 442 -0.44 -13.54 -27.17
CA TYR A 442 -0.06 -14.20 -25.91
C TYR A 442 -1.07 -15.28 -25.46
N ARG A 443 -0.55 -16.30 -24.79
CA ARG A 443 -1.30 -17.36 -24.11
C ARG A 443 -1.00 -17.30 -22.62
N VAL A 444 -2.02 -17.36 -21.78
CA VAL A 444 -1.85 -17.39 -20.32
C VAL A 444 -1.58 -18.83 -19.90
N LEU A 445 -0.43 -19.08 -19.28
CA LEU A 445 -0.04 -20.41 -18.80
C LEU A 445 -0.50 -20.63 -17.36
N ALA A 446 -0.38 -19.60 -16.53
CA ALA A 446 -0.80 -19.63 -15.14
C ALA A 446 -1.26 -18.25 -14.68
N HIS A 447 -2.17 -18.23 -13.71
CA HIS A 447 -2.67 -17.03 -13.06
C HIS A 447 -3.05 -17.39 -11.62
N GLU A 448 -2.58 -16.61 -10.66
CA GLU A 448 -2.86 -16.76 -9.24
C GLU A 448 -3.11 -15.38 -8.61
N GLU A 449 -4.22 -15.25 -7.90
CA GLU A 449 -4.57 -14.03 -7.17
C GLU A 449 -4.21 -14.20 -5.69
N GLY A 450 -3.09 -13.63 -5.28
CA GLY A 450 -2.61 -13.68 -3.91
C GLY A 450 -3.10 -12.51 -3.04
N PRO A 451 -2.95 -12.62 -1.71
CA PRO A 451 -3.28 -11.52 -0.79
C PRO A 451 -2.38 -10.29 -1.01
N ASP A 452 -1.12 -10.50 -1.42
CA ASP A 452 -0.15 -9.43 -1.69
C ASP A 452 -0.25 -8.87 -3.11
N VAL A 453 -0.23 -9.75 -4.11
CA VAL A 453 -0.12 -9.41 -5.54
C VAL A 453 -0.87 -10.41 -6.42
N SER A 454 -1.28 -9.98 -7.61
CA SER A 454 -1.70 -10.85 -8.70
C SER A 454 -0.47 -11.32 -9.49
N THR A 455 -0.35 -12.62 -9.73
CA THR A 455 0.77 -13.21 -10.49
C THR A 455 0.25 -13.90 -11.73
N SER A 456 0.83 -13.63 -12.89
CA SER A 456 0.48 -14.34 -14.13
C SER A 456 1.73 -14.73 -14.91
N VAL A 457 1.71 -15.90 -15.52
CA VAL A 457 2.74 -16.33 -16.48
C VAL A 457 2.11 -16.36 -17.86
N LEU A 458 2.70 -15.59 -18.77
CA LEU A 458 2.27 -15.53 -20.17
C LEU A 458 3.32 -16.14 -21.07
N GLU A 459 2.88 -16.76 -22.15
CA GLU A 459 3.72 -17.25 -23.23
C GLU A 459 3.37 -16.49 -24.50
N ARG A 460 4.38 -15.89 -25.14
CA ARG A 460 4.21 -15.29 -26.46
C ARG A 460 4.07 -16.41 -27.50
N ARG A 461 3.01 -16.35 -28.31
CA ARG A 461 2.71 -17.37 -29.32
C ARG A 461 3.78 -17.47 -30.41
N ALA A 462 4.42 -16.35 -30.74
CA ALA A 462 5.36 -16.25 -31.85
C ALA A 462 6.65 -17.06 -31.64
N ASP A 463 7.22 -17.01 -30.43
CA ASP A 463 8.55 -17.54 -30.12
C ASP A 463 8.61 -18.27 -28.78
N LYS A 464 7.46 -18.52 -28.15
CA LYS A 464 7.33 -19.23 -26.86
C LYS A 464 8.03 -18.57 -25.68
N ALA A 465 8.52 -17.33 -25.83
CA ALA A 465 9.10 -16.59 -24.74
C ALA A 465 8.08 -16.37 -23.64
N ARG A 466 8.49 -16.63 -22.39
CA ARG A 466 7.62 -16.51 -21.22
C ARG A 466 7.88 -15.21 -20.47
N VAL A 467 6.81 -14.66 -19.89
CA VAL A 467 6.84 -13.38 -19.17
C VAL A 467 6.13 -13.58 -17.83
N LEU A 468 6.80 -13.16 -16.76
CA LEU A 468 6.21 -13.07 -15.43
C LEU A 468 5.58 -11.68 -15.26
N LEU A 469 4.28 -11.65 -14.97
CA LEU A 469 3.55 -10.44 -14.60
C LEU A 469 3.26 -10.44 -13.12
N ILE A 470 3.53 -9.31 -12.46
CA ILE A 470 3.15 -9.04 -11.06
C ILE A 470 2.32 -7.76 -11.03
N ASP A 471 1.07 -7.84 -10.57
CA ASP A 471 0.07 -6.76 -10.61
C ASP A 471 -0.06 -6.10 -12.00
N GLY A 472 0.10 -6.90 -13.07
CA GLY A 472 0.05 -6.43 -14.47
C GLY A 472 1.35 -5.79 -14.99
N PHE A 473 2.37 -5.63 -14.14
CA PHE A 473 3.69 -5.16 -14.57
C PHE A 473 4.56 -6.34 -15.05
N PRO A 474 5.29 -6.22 -16.19
CA PRO A 474 6.24 -7.22 -16.65
C PRO A 474 7.48 -7.25 -15.75
N ALA A 475 7.41 -8.08 -14.71
CA ALA A 475 8.44 -8.24 -13.69
C ALA A 475 9.73 -8.82 -14.28
N SER A 476 9.60 -9.83 -15.15
CA SER A 476 10.74 -10.50 -15.78
C SER A 476 10.31 -11.21 -17.07
N VAL A 477 11.28 -11.46 -17.95
CA VAL A 477 11.10 -12.10 -19.25
C VAL A 477 12.17 -13.17 -19.47
N GLU A 478 11.77 -14.28 -20.08
CA GLU A 478 12.67 -15.36 -20.46
C GLU A 478 13.20 -15.16 -21.90
N GLN A 479 14.45 -15.56 -22.14
CA GLN A 479 15.06 -15.70 -23.49
C GLN A 479 15.09 -14.44 -24.38
N LEU A 480 14.97 -13.24 -23.79
CA LEU A 480 15.17 -11.97 -24.48
C LEU A 480 16.55 -11.38 -24.17
N ARG A 481 17.09 -10.58 -25.09
CA ARG A 481 18.34 -9.80 -24.88
C ARG A 481 18.34 -9.03 -23.55
N GLY A 482 17.17 -8.52 -23.14
CA GLY A 482 16.97 -7.79 -21.88
C GLY A 482 17.15 -8.64 -20.62
N ALA A 483 17.13 -9.96 -20.71
CA ALA A 483 17.26 -10.86 -19.56
C ALA A 483 18.71 -11.30 -19.29
N HIS A 484 19.67 -10.90 -20.15
CA HIS A 484 21.08 -11.29 -20.04
C HIS A 484 21.71 -10.92 -18.69
N TYR A 485 21.34 -9.75 -18.13
CA TYR A 485 21.88 -9.31 -16.84
C TYR A 485 21.45 -10.20 -15.68
N MET A 486 20.31 -10.91 -15.76
CA MET A 486 19.76 -11.65 -14.60
C MET A 486 20.71 -12.78 -14.16
N THR A 487 21.25 -13.55 -15.10
CA THR A 487 22.26 -14.57 -14.77
C THR A 487 23.53 -13.92 -14.19
N TRP A 488 23.94 -12.77 -14.73
CA TRP A 488 25.10 -12.02 -14.22
C TRP A 488 24.86 -11.35 -12.87
N MET A 489 23.61 -10.99 -12.55
CA MET A 489 23.20 -10.48 -11.25
C MET A 489 23.48 -11.51 -10.13
N GLY A 490 23.37 -12.80 -10.45
CA GLY A 490 23.79 -13.89 -9.58
C GLY A 490 25.30 -14.17 -9.62
N ARG A 491 25.89 -14.23 -10.82
CA ARG A 491 27.30 -14.64 -11.00
C ARG A 491 28.31 -13.59 -10.51
N LEU A 492 28.09 -12.29 -10.77
CA LEU A 492 29.06 -11.24 -10.43
C LEU A 492 29.48 -11.25 -8.95
N PRO A 493 28.56 -11.23 -7.97
CA PRO A 493 28.98 -11.25 -6.56
C PRO A 493 29.68 -12.57 -6.18
N MET A 494 29.30 -13.69 -6.80
CA MET A 494 29.97 -14.99 -6.62
C MET A 494 31.39 -14.98 -7.16
N LEU A 495 31.67 -14.26 -8.25
CA LEU A 495 32.99 -14.15 -8.88
C LEU A 495 33.92 -13.16 -8.17
N LEU A 496 33.35 -12.15 -7.48
CA LEU A 496 34.10 -11.25 -6.61
C LEU A 496 34.44 -11.89 -5.27
N ALA A 497 33.55 -12.71 -4.73
CA ALA A 497 33.81 -13.47 -3.52
C ALA A 497 34.92 -14.50 -3.77
N THR A 498 35.85 -14.64 -2.82
CA THR A 498 37.01 -15.54 -2.98
C THR A 498 36.61 -17.02 -2.86
N ASP A 499 35.78 -17.34 -1.87
CA ASP A 499 35.25 -18.69 -1.63
C ASP A 499 33.83 -18.62 -1.03
N PRO A 500 32.81 -18.22 -1.81
CA PRO A 500 31.43 -18.11 -1.36
C PRO A 500 30.82 -19.49 -1.08
N GLN A 501 30.53 -19.77 0.20
CA GLN A 501 29.93 -21.02 0.66
C GLN A 501 28.43 -20.88 0.88
N ARG A 502 27.97 -19.73 1.37
CA ARG A 502 26.57 -19.44 1.63
C ARG A 502 26.12 -18.17 0.92
N ALA A 503 25.15 -18.32 0.03
CA ALA A 503 24.58 -17.22 -0.73
C ALA A 503 23.10 -17.01 -0.39
N LEU A 504 22.65 -15.76 -0.53
CA LEU A 504 21.26 -15.34 -0.40
C LEU A 504 20.81 -14.64 -1.69
N VAL A 505 19.68 -15.05 -2.23
CA VAL A 505 18.96 -14.33 -3.29
C VAL A 505 17.66 -13.80 -2.71
N ILE A 506 17.45 -12.49 -2.76
CA ILE A 506 16.18 -11.84 -2.40
C ILE A 506 15.47 -11.44 -3.69
N CYS A 507 14.17 -11.76 -3.77
CA CYS A 507 13.32 -11.66 -4.96
C CYS A 507 13.71 -12.70 -6.03
N PHE A 508 13.02 -13.83 -6.02
CA PHE A 508 13.30 -14.98 -6.89
C PHE A 508 12.91 -14.71 -8.35
N GLY A 509 11.76 -14.07 -8.56
CA GLY A 509 11.24 -13.78 -9.91
C GLY A 509 11.08 -15.04 -10.76
N THR A 510 11.81 -15.13 -11.88
CA THR A 510 11.81 -16.32 -12.76
C THR A 510 12.87 -17.35 -12.38
N GLY A 511 13.76 -17.04 -11.44
CA GLY A 511 14.82 -17.93 -10.95
C GLY A 511 16.15 -17.86 -11.72
N GLN A 512 16.29 -17.00 -12.74
CA GLN A 512 17.54 -16.85 -13.50
C GLN A 512 18.72 -16.35 -12.65
N THR A 513 18.47 -15.37 -11.79
CA THR A 513 19.46 -14.84 -10.84
C THR A 513 19.87 -15.91 -9.83
N ALA A 514 18.90 -16.69 -9.33
CA ALA A 514 19.15 -17.83 -8.47
C ALA A 514 19.98 -18.92 -9.16
N HIS A 515 19.68 -19.23 -10.42
CA HIS A 515 20.49 -20.13 -11.23
C HIS A 515 21.93 -19.62 -11.40
N GLY A 516 22.12 -18.34 -11.73
CA GLY A 516 23.44 -17.72 -11.85
C GLY A 516 24.28 -17.85 -10.57
N VAL A 517 23.65 -17.79 -9.39
CA VAL A 517 24.33 -18.06 -8.12
C VAL A 517 24.65 -19.54 -7.95
N LEU A 518 23.67 -20.42 -8.17
CA LEU A 518 23.80 -21.87 -7.94
C LEU A 518 24.87 -22.52 -8.84
N ASP A 519 24.99 -22.03 -10.07
CA ASP A 519 25.95 -22.48 -11.09
C ASP A 519 27.41 -22.21 -10.66
N GLU A 520 27.64 -21.13 -9.91
CA GLU A 520 28.96 -20.83 -9.31
C GLU A 520 29.29 -21.69 -8.07
N GLY A 521 28.43 -22.63 -7.71
CA GLY A 521 28.75 -23.73 -6.80
C GLY A 521 28.81 -23.41 -5.30
N PRO A 522 27.92 -22.58 -4.70
CA PRO A 522 27.88 -22.42 -3.25
C PRO A 522 27.47 -23.74 -2.59
N ALA A 523 27.87 -23.95 -1.32
CA ALA A 523 27.41 -25.08 -0.52
C ALA A 523 25.94 -24.95 -0.13
N ARG A 524 25.43 -23.72 0.02
CA ARG A 524 24.03 -23.43 0.33
C ARG A 524 23.55 -22.13 -0.31
N LEU A 525 22.33 -22.17 -0.83
CA LEU A 525 21.63 -21.03 -1.43
C LEU A 525 20.27 -20.84 -0.77
N ASP A 526 20.11 -19.76 -0.01
CA ASP A 526 18.81 -19.38 0.54
C ASP A 526 18.10 -18.45 -0.47
N LEU A 527 16.85 -18.79 -0.84
CA LEU A 527 16.03 -18.07 -1.82
C LEU A 527 14.83 -17.46 -1.12
N VAL A 528 14.79 -16.13 -1.02
CA VAL A 528 13.76 -15.41 -0.25
C VAL A 528 12.89 -14.59 -1.20
N ASP A 529 11.60 -14.87 -1.21
CA ASP A 529 10.61 -14.06 -1.90
C ASP A 529 9.34 -13.95 -1.06
N ILE A 530 8.69 -12.79 -1.09
CA ILE A 530 7.43 -12.59 -0.37
C ILE A 530 6.26 -13.24 -1.10
N ASN A 531 6.34 -13.33 -2.43
CA ASN A 531 5.28 -13.83 -3.27
C ASN A 531 5.44 -15.33 -3.50
N LYS A 532 4.70 -16.16 -2.77
CA LYS A 532 4.73 -17.62 -2.94
C LYS A 532 4.52 -18.10 -4.39
N ALA A 533 3.74 -17.39 -5.19
CA ALA A 533 3.39 -17.80 -6.55
C ALA A 533 4.61 -17.89 -7.48
N VAL A 534 5.68 -17.11 -7.24
CA VAL A 534 6.90 -17.19 -8.06
C VAL A 534 7.61 -18.54 -7.90
N PHE A 535 7.56 -19.13 -6.70
CA PHE A 535 8.07 -20.48 -6.45
C PHE A 535 7.14 -21.54 -7.05
N THR A 536 5.83 -21.38 -6.89
CA THR A 536 4.81 -22.28 -7.47
C THR A 536 4.94 -22.39 -8.99
N HIS A 537 5.30 -21.29 -9.66
CA HIS A 537 5.39 -21.22 -11.12
C HIS A 537 6.82 -21.36 -11.66
N ALA A 538 7.81 -21.65 -10.82
CA ALA A 538 9.21 -21.71 -11.23
C ALA A 538 9.48 -22.75 -12.34
N ASP A 539 8.80 -23.91 -12.31
CA ASP A 539 8.93 -24.95 -13.35
C ASP A 539 8.41 -24.49 -14.73
N LEU A 540 7.69 -23.36 -14.80
CA LEU A 540 7.29 -22.74 -16.07
C LEU A 540 8.41 -21.90 -16.68
N PHE A 541 9.61 -21.79 -16.11
CA PHE A 541 10.72 -21.04 -16.71
C PHE A 541 11.93 -21.97 -16.85
N GLU A 542 12.28 -22.31 -18.09
CA GLU A 542 13.38 -23.25 -18.38
C GLU A 542 14.74 -22.60 -18.09
N SER A 543 14.82 -21.27 -18.22
CA SER A 543 16.02 -20.44 -17.96
C SER A 543 16.54 -20.48 -16.51
N ASN A 544 15.77 -21.01 -15.56
CA ASN A 544 16.25 -21.23 -14.19
C ASN A 544 16.87 -22.61 -13.96
N HIS A 545 16.90 -23.47 -14.98
CA HIS A 545 17.50 -24.80 -14.95
C HIS A 545 17.04 -25.68 -13.77
N GLY A 546 15.80 -25.51 -13.32
CA GLY A 546 15.25 -26.29 -12.21
C GLY A 546 15.92 -26.00 -10.86
N VAL A 547 16.35 -24.77 -10.62
CA VAL A 547 17.06 -24.34 -9.39
C VAL A 547 16.42 -24.84 -8.08
N LEU A 548 15.08 -24.91 -8.00
CA LEU A 548 14.37 -25.38 -6.79
C LEU A 548 14.44 -26.91 -6.57
N LYS A 549 14.93 -27.67 -7.55
CA LYS A 549 15.15 -29.12 -7.45
C LYS A 549 16.53 -29.46 -6.88
N ASP A 550 17.45 -28.48 -6.85
CA ASP A 550 18.77 -28.68 -6.29
C ASP A 550 18.69 -28.68 -4.74
N PRO A 551 19.25 -29.69 -4.05
CA PRO A 551 19.17 -29.79 -2.59
C PRO A 551 19.89 -28.65 -1.85
N ARG A 552 20.76 -27.89 -2.52
CA ARG A 552 21.44 -26.72 -1.95
C ARG A 552 20.54 -25.49 -1.88
N ALA A 553 19.46 -25.44 -2.67
CA ALA A 553 18.56 -24.31 -2.78
C ALA A 553 17.37 -24.45 -1.81
N ILE A 554 17.19 -23.48 -0.92
CA ILE A 554 16.13 -23.47 0.09
C ILE A 554 15.18 -22.29 -0.16
N ALA A 555 13.96 -22.58 -0.58
CA ALA A 555 12.91 -21.57 -0.78
C ALA A 555 12.29 -21.12 0.55
N ILE A 556 12.22 -19.81 0.75
CA ILE A 556 11.73 -19.16 1.97
C ILE A 556 10.71 -18.10 1.56
N VAL A 557 9.45 -18.31 1.93
CA VAL A 557 8.36 -17.35 1.66
C VAL A 557 8.34 -16.29 2.76
N MET A 558 9.04 -15.17 2.54
CA MET A 558 9.13 -14.06 3.47
C MET A 558 9.57 -12.77 2.77
N ASP A 559 9.21 -11.62 3.36
CA ASP A 559 9.85 -10.35 3.05
C ASP A 559 11.38 -10.42 3.29
N GLY A 560 12.17 -10.00 2.30
CA GLY A 560 13.64 -10.11 2.35
C GLY A 560 14.30 -9.29 3.45
N ARG A 561 13.75 -8.13 3.77
CA ARG A 561 14.23 -7.28 4.86
C ARG A 561 13.88 -7.90 6.22
N ALA A 562 12.68 -8.45 6.37
CA ALA A 562 12.28 -9.19 7.57
C ALA A 562 13.15 -10.45 7.78
N TRP A 563 13.46 -11.18 6.71
CA TRP A 563 14.36 -12.34 6.77
C TRP A 563 15.75 -11.97 7.30
N LEU A 564 16.38 -10.92 6.75
CA LEU A 564 17.71 -10.49 7.19
C LEU A 564 17.72 -10.03 8.65
N ARG A 565 16.63 -9.44 9.15
CA ARG A 565 16.51 -9.11 10.58
C ARG A 565 16.42 -10.36 11.47
N ARG A 566 15.61 -11.35 11.06
CA ARG A 566 15.26 -12.55 11.85
C ARG A 566 16.26 -13.70 11.77
N THR A 567 17.06 -13.79 10.71
CA THR A 567 17.99 -14.91 10.51
C THR A 567 19.31 -14.68 11.26
N ASP A 568 19.87 -15.72 11.88
CA ASP A 568 21.25 -15.71 12.39
C ASP A 568 22.28 -16.11 11.32
N ALA A 569 21.81 -16.43 10.12
CA ALA A 569 22.66 -16.75 9.00
C ALA A 569 23.58 -15.57 8.65
N VAL A 570 24.85 -15.89 8.40
CA VAL A 570 25.83 -14.97 7.83
C VAL A 570 26.16 -15.46 6.42
N TYR A 571 26.09 -14.55 5.46
CA TYR A 571 26.25 -14.83 4.04
C TYR A 571 27.59 -14.32 3.51
N ASP A 572 28.16 -15.07 2.57
CA ASP A 572 29.32 -14.62 1.79
C ASP A 572 28.87 -13.75 0.62
N VAL A 573 27.69 -14.06 0.09
CA VAL A 573 27.06 -13.34 -1.03
C VAL A 573 25.61 -13.05 -0.72
N ILE A 574 25.20 -11.80 -0.96
CA ILE A 574 23.79 -11.39 -1.00
C ILE A 574 23.52 -10.77 -2.37
N THR A 575 22.49 -11.20 -3.08
CA THR A 575 22.06 -10.56 -4.33
C THR A 575 20.57 -10.31 -4.28
N LEU A 576 20.13 -9.18 -4.85
CA LEU A 576 18.70 -8.85 -4.86
C LEU A 576 18.27 -8.10 -6.11
N GLU A 577 17.21 -8.60 -6.72
CA GLU A 577 16.62 -8.08 -7.94
C GLU A 577 15.11 -7.89 -7.74
N PRO A 578 14.71 -6.87 -6.96
CA PRO A 578 13.31 -6.62 -6.70
C PRO A 578 12.59 -6.02 -7.91
N MET A 579 11.27 -5.86 -7.78
CA MET A 579 10.43 -5.04 -8.66
C MET A 579 10.94 -3.58 -8.73
N PRO A 580 10.39 -2.71 -9.60
CA PRO A 580 10.92 -1.34 -9.78
C PRO A 580 11.05 -0.57 -8.44
N PRO A 581 12.15 0.18 -8.21
CA PRO A 581 12.44 0.78 -6.90
C PRO A 581 11.40 1.77 -6.38
N THR A 582 10.59 2.32 -7.27
CA THR A 582 9.52 3.28 -6.95
C THR A 582 8.20 2.61 -6.56
N PHE A 583 8.11 1.27 -6.64
CA PHE A 583 6.90 0.55 -6.27
C PHE A 583 6.72 0.56 -4.75
N ALA A 584 5.47 0.65 -4.30
CA ALA A 584 5.14 0.67 -2.88
C ALA A 584 5.68 -0.60 -2.19
N GLY A 585 6.46 -0.40 -1.12
CA GLY A 585 7.12 -1.46 -0.36
C GLY A 585 8.51 -1.87 -0.86
N VAL A 586 8.79 -1.74 -2.16
CA VAL A 586 10.07 -2.13 -2.75
C VAL A 586 11.17 -1.13 -2.42
N ASN A 587 10.82 0.15 -2.33
CA ASN A 587 11.73 1.22 -1.91
C ASN A 587 12.48 0.93 -0.59
N ALA A 588 11.90 0.12 0.30
CA ALA A 588 12.47 -0.24 1.59
C ALA A 588 13.66 -1.20 1.47
N LEU A 589 13.90 -1.78 0.29
CA LEU A 589 15.10 -2.57 -0.07
C LEU A 589 16.21 -1.72 -0.71
N TYR A 590 15.99 -0.42 -0.89
CA TYR A 590 16.97 0.52 -1.46
C TYR A 590 17.43 1.58 -0.46
N SER A 591 17.02 1.49 0.80
CA SER A 591 17.40 2.44 1.85
C SER A 591 18.76 2.11 2.47
N ARG A 592 19.43 3.15 2.97
CA ARG A 592 20.67 3.00 3.76
C ARG A 592 20.47 2.06 4.94
N GLU A 593 19.32 2.13 5.60
CA GLU A 593 18.98 1.27 6.74
C GLU A 593 18.87 -0.21 6.32
N PHE A 594 18.30 -0.51 5.15
CA PHE A 594 18.31 -1.88 4.60
C PHE A 594 19.72 -2.38 4.29
N TYR A 595 20.55 -1.57 3.63
CA TYR A 595 21.93 -1.96 3.33
C TYR A 595 22.74 -2.21 4.60
N ALA A 596 22.51 -1.44 5.67
CA ALA A 596 23.12 -1.68 6.97
C ALA A 596 22.68 -3.02 7.58
N ILE A 597 21.39 -3.37 7.48
CA ILE A 597 20.87 -4.69 7.88
C ILE A 597 21.54 -5.82 7.08
N ALA A 598 21.67 -5.66 5.75
CA ALA A 598 22.32 -6.64 4.90
C ALA A 598 23.80 -6.81 5.27
N SER A 599 24.54 -5.70 5.43
CA SER A 599 25.96 -5.71 5.86
C SER A 599 26.16 -6.40 7.21
N ALA A 600 25.23 -6.22 8.16
CA ALA A 600 25.28 -6.92 9.45
C ALA A 600 25.17 -8.46 9.32
N ARG A 601 24.55 -8.97 8.25
CA ARG A 601 24.41 -10.40 7.94
C ARG A 601 25.42 -10.91 6.91
N MET A 602 26.46 -10.14 6.60
CA MET A 602 27.54 -10.56 5.72
C MET A 602 28.81 -10.91 6.49
N ARG A 603 29.60 -11.86 5.99
CA ARG A 603 30.98 -12.04 6.45
C ARG A 603 31.84 -10.85 6.06
N ASP A 604 32.93 -10.63 6.78
CA ASP A 604 33.95 -9.67 6.35
C ASP A 604 34.50 -10.08 4.98
N GLY A 605 34.57 -9.12 4.05
CA GLY A 605 34.88 -9.39 2.64
C GLY A 605 33.72 -9.98 1.83
N GLY A 606 32.56 -10.25 2.44
CA GLY A 606 31.35 -10.66 1.73
C GLY A 606 30.89 -9.61 0.72
N VAL A 607 30.20 -10.05 -0.33
CA VAL A 607 29.82 -9.22 -1.48
C VAL A 607 28.31 -9.12 -1.60
N ILE A 608 27.81 -7.91 -1.91
CA ILE A 608 26.41 -7.66 -2.21
C ILE A 608 26.23 -7.16 -3.64
N ALA A 609 25.18 -7.60 -4.33
CA ALA A 609 24.77 -7.10 -5.63
C ALA A 609 23.34 -6.54 -5.58
N GLN A 610 23.15 -5.31 -6.05
CA GLN A 610 21.86 -4.62 -6.10
C GLN A 610 21.53 -4.20 -7.54
N TRP A 611 20.33 -4.54 -7.99
CA TRP A 611 19.81 -4.16 -9.31
C TRP A 611 19.57 -2.64 -9.40
N LEU A 612 20.11 -2.00 -10.44
CA LEU A 612 19.93 -0.57 -10.73
C LEU A 612 19.36 -0.37 -12.16
N PRO A 613 18.02 -0.31 -12.30
CA PRO A 613 17.36 -0.27 -13.60
C PRO A 613 17.25 1.14 -14.17
N PHE A 614 18.28 1.63 -14.86
CA PHE A 614 18.25 2.97 -15.48
C PHE A 614 17.04 3.20 -16.40
N HIS A 615 16.54 2.16 -17.06
CA HIS A 615 15.37 2.24 -17.94
C HIS A 615 14.02 2.46 -17.21
N LEU A 616 14.00 2.36 -15.88
CA LEU A 616 12.82 2.56 -15.02
C LEU A 616 12.98 3.71 -14.02
N LEU A 617 14.12 4.39 -14.03
CA LEU A 617 14.50 5.38 -13.03
C LEU A 617 14.75 6.74 -13.67
N SER A 618 14.45 7.81 -12.94
CA SER A 618 15.02 9.11 -13.28
C SER A 618 16.51 9.15 -12.90
N PRO A 619 17.32 10.04 -13.51
CA PRO A 619 18.70 10.23 -13.07
C PRO A 619 18.83 10.52 -11.57
N ALA A 620 17.89 11.32 -11.02
CA ALA A 620 17.85 11.65 -9.61
C ALA A 620 17.69 10.41 -8.72
N ASP A 621 16.76 9.51 -9.06
CA ASP A 621 16.55 8.27 -8.31
C ASP A 621 17.81 7.41 -8.29
N ALA A 622 18.49 7.30 -9.43
CA ALA A 622 19.71 6.54 -9.53
C ALA A 622 20.84 7.15 -8.67
N PHE A 623 20.96 8.49 -8.60
CA PHE A 623 21.87 9.15 -7.66
C PHE A 623 21.51 8.85 -6.20
N HIS A 624 20.23 8.94 -5.84
CA HIS A 624 19.75 8.66 -4.48
C HIS A 624 20.04 7.21 -4.05
N ILE A 625 19.78 6.25 -4.93
CA ILE A 625 20.07 4.83 -4.69
C ILE A 625 21.58 4.61 -4.52
N ALA A 626 22.40 5.17 -5.41
CA ALA A 626 23.85 5.08 -5.30
C ALA A 626 24.37 5.72 -4.00
N ALA A 627 23.81 6.86 -3.58
CA ALA A 627 24.13 7.52 -2.32
C ALA A 627 23.83 6.65 -1.09
N ALA A 628 22.69 5.96 -1.08
CA ALA A 628 22.37 5.01 -0.01
C ALA A 628 23.32 3.80 0.00
N PHE A 629 23.65 3.28 -1.17
CA PHE A 629 24.52 2.11 -1.31
C PHE A 629 25.96 2.41 -0.88
N VAL A 630 26.55 3.50 -1.40
CA VAL A 630 27.94 3.93 -1.09
C VAL A 630 28.09 4.32 0.38
N ALA A 631 27.04 4.83 1.03
CA ALA A 631 27.06 5.15 2.45
C ALA A 631 27.34 3.92 3.35
N VAL A 632 27.04 2.70 2.88
CA VAL A 632 27.31 1.44 3.59
C VAL A 632 28.47 0.67 2.98
N PHE A 633 28.65 0.76 1.65
CA PHE A 633 29.69 0.07 0.90
C PHE A 633 30.57 1.10 0.16
N PRO A 634 31.56 1.72 0.83
CA PRO A 634 32.34 2.81 0.25
C PRO A 634 33.24 2.38 -0.92
N ASP A 635 33.60 1.10 -0.99
CA ASP A 635 34.39 0.51 -2.08
C ASP A 635 33.50 -0.07 -3.20
N ALA A 636 32.28 0.44 -3.36
CA ALA A 636 31.33 -0.08 -4.33
C ALA A 636 31.70 0.27 -5.78
N VAL A 637 31.26 -0.56 -6.73
CA VAL A 637 31.38 -0.30 -8.17
C VAL A 637 30.03 -0.42 -8.87
N LEU A 638 29.89 0.30 -9.98
CA LEU A 638 28.78 0.09 -10.91
C LEU A 638 29.27 -0.73 -12.09
N TRP A 639 28.72 -1.91 -12.24
CA TRP A 639 28.86 -2.73 -13.44
C TRP A 639 27.66 -2.53 -14.34
N VAL A 640 27.86 -2.39 -15.65
CA VAL A 640 26.76 -2.23 -16.62
C VAL A 640 26.84 -3.33 -17.65
N ASP A 641 25.75 -4.08 -17.76
CA ASP A 641 25.67 -5.22 -18.66
C ASP A 641 25.94 -4.80 -20.11
N PRO A 642 26.96 -5.35 -20.79
CA PRO A 642 27.28 -4.97 -22.17
C PRO A 642 26.17 -5.35 -23.17
N VAL A 643 25.23 -6.22 -22.77
CA VAL A 643 24.15 -6.69 -23.64
C VAL A 643 22.83 -5.96 -23.34
N SER A 644 22.36 -5.99 -22.09
CA SER A 644 21.07 -5.40 -21.72
C SER A 644 21.15 -3.95 -21.28
N THR A 645 22.36 -3.40 -21.10
CA THR A 645 22.65 -2.04 -20.57
C THR A 645 22.08 -1.77 -19.17
N THR A 646 21.71 -2.82 -18.43
CA THR A 646 21.22 -2.74 -17.06
C THR A 646 22.39 -2.57 -16.07
N GLY A 647 22.19 -1.70 -15.07
CA GLY A 647 23.18 -1.44 -14.02
C GLY A 647 23.07 -2.44 -12.86
N ILE A 648 24.23 -2.81 -12.30
CA ILE A 648 24.36 -3.65 -11.11
C ILE A 648 25.37 -2.97 -10.18
N LEU A 649 24.91 -2.56 -9.01
CA LEU A 649 25.77 -2.05 -7.94
C LEU A 649 26.37 -3.24 -7.19
N LEU A 650 27.69 -3.26 -7.08
CA LEU A 650 28.44 -4.28 -6.36
C LEU A 650 29.14 -3.63 -5.18
N GLY A 651 28.97 -4.19 -3.98
CA GLY A 651 29.55 -3.68 -2.74
C GLY A 651 30.24 -4.79 -1.96
N ARG A 652 31.22 -4.43 -1.14
CA ARG A 652 31.95 -5.37 -0.26
C ARG A 652 31.91 -4.88 1.18
N LYS A 653 31.68 -5.80 2.12
CA LYS A 653 31.78 -5.50 3.56
C LYS A 653 33.24 -5.35 3.98
N GLY A 654 33.55 -4.20 4.59
CA GLY A 654 34.91 -3.85 5.01
C GLY A 654 35.80 -3.45 3.83
N GLN A 655 37.07 -3.14 4.13
CA GLN A 655 38.04 -2.63 3.15
C GLN A 655 39.25 -3.57 2.95
N ALA A 656 39.09 -4.86 3.26
CA ALA A 656 40.17 -5.82 3.11
C ALA A 656 40.40 -6.20 1.63
N GLY A 657 41.54 -5.81 1.06
CA GLY A 657 41.99 -6.21 -0.27
C GLY A 657 42.11 -5.04 -1.27
N PRO A 658 42.42 -5.33 -2.55
CA PRO A 658 42.45 -4.32 -3.59
C PRO A 658 41.05 -3.73 -3.83
N PRO A 659 40.93 -2.53 -4.45
CA PRO A 659 39.64 -1.93 -4.78
C PRO A 659 38.73 -2.89 -5.55
N LEU A 660 37.44 -2.88 -5.23
CA LEU A 660 36.46 -3.79 -5.82
C LEU A 660 36.42 -3.66 -7.35
N GLY A 661 36.17 -4.78 -8.04
CA GLY A 661 36.11 -4.83 -9.51
C GLY A 661 37.47 -4.88 -10.23
N GLN A 662 38.60 -4.67 -9.53
CA GLN A 662 39.92 -4.80 -10.13
C GLN A 662 40.39 -6.26 -10.30
N ARG A 663 39.98 -7.15 -9.40
CA ARG A 663 40.27 -8.59 -9.43
C ARG A 663 39.00 -9.39 -9.27
N TRP A 664 38.90 -10.51 -9.97
CA TRP A 664 37.75 -11.41 -9.95
C TRP A 664 38.20 -12.84 -9.64
N PRO A 665 38.56 -13.13 -8.39
CA PRO A 665 39.21 -14.40 -8.01
C PRO A 665 38.38 -15.63 -8.37
N GLY A 666 37.05 -15.49 -8.49
CA GLY A 666 36.18 -16.59 -8.88
C GLY A 666 36.41 -17.13 -10.29
N PHE A 667 37.07 -16.38 -11.18
CA PHE A 667 37.48 -16.89 -12.50
C PHE A 667 38.60 -17.95 -12.42
N LEU A 668 39.34 -18.01 -11.30
CA LEU A 668 40.31 -19.08 -11.06
C LEU A 668 39.63 -20.43 -10.77
N ARG A 669 38.36 -20.42 -10.37
CA ARG A 669 37.57 -21.64 -10.17
C ARG A 669 37.15 -22.20 -11.52
N ARG A 670 37.38 -23.51 -11.74
CA ARG A 670 36.93 -24.21 -12.95
C ARG A 670 35.42 -24.13 -13.08
N HIS A 671 34.95 -23.69 -14.25
CA HIS A 671 33.54 -23.65 -14.62
C HIS A 671 33.41 -23.97 -16.12
N PRO A 672 32.42 -24.75 -16.56
CA PRO A 672 32.34 -25.27 -17.92
C PRO A 672 32.34 -24.17 -18.99
N GLU A 673 31.54 -23.11 -18.80
CA GLU A 673 31.54 -21.89 -19.63
C GLU A 673 30.70 -20.80 -18.94
N ARG A 674 31.11 -19.52 -19.00
CA ARG A 674 30.43 -18.40 -18.31
C ARG A 674 29.83 -17.33 -19.23
N GLY A 675 30.05 -17.42 -20.55
CA GLY A 675 29.53 -16.45 -21.54
C GLY A 675 30.31 -15.13 -21.64
N LEU A 676 30.87 -14.62 -20.54
CA LEU A 676 31.88 -13.55 -20.52
C LEU A 676 33.13 -14.03 -19.79
N ASP A 677 34.30 -13.60 -20.28
CA ASP A 677 35.58 -13.80 -19.61
C ASP A 677 35.89 -12.70 -18.57
N GLU A 678 36.98 -12.86 -17.81
CA GLU A 678 37.38 -11.89 -16.80
C GLU A 678 37.66 -10.50 -17.40
N GLN A 679 38.26 -10.44 -18.60
CA GLN A 679 38.60 -9.18 -19.24
C GLN A 679 37.33 -8.41 -19.62
N GLN A 680 36.32 -9.09 -20.16
CA GLN A 680 35.02 -8.53 -20.51
C GLN A 680 34.25 -8.07 -19.26
N VAL A 681 34.26 -8.87 -18.19
CA VAL A 681 33.63 -8.48 -16.91
C VAL A 681 34.31 -7.25 -16.32
N ARG A 682 35.64 -7.20 -16.30
CA ARG A 682 36.41 -6.02 -15.85
C ARG A 682 36.12 -4.79 -16.72
N ALA A 683 36.09 -4.97 -18.04
CA ALA A 683 35.82 -3.89 -18.99
C ALA A 683 34.40 -3.33 -18.86
N ALA A 684 33.45 -4.07 -18.30
CA ALA A 684 32.07 -3.64 -18.07
C ALA A 684 31.86 -2.92 -16.71
N VAL A 685 32.89 -2.79 -15.87
CA VAL A 685 32.87 -1.87 -14.73
C VAL A 685 32.92 -0.44 -15.24
N ARG A 686 31.83 0.32 -15.04
CA ARG A 686 31.67 1.70 -15.57
C ARG A 686 32.03 2.77 -14.56
N LEU A 687 31.68 2.56 -13.29
CA LEU A 687 32.10 3.46 -12.21
C LEU A 687 32.94 2.68 -11.22
N THR A 688 34.21 3.08 -11.10
CA THR A 688 35.11 2.67 -10.04
C THR A 688 34.66 3.28 -8.70
N PRO A 689 35.21 2.84 -7.55
CA PRO A 689 34.79 3.37 -6.25
C PRO A 689 34.78 4.89 -6.15
N ASP A 690 35.87 5.55 -6.56
CA ASP A 690 35.96 7.01 -6.53
C ASP A 690 34.95 7.70 -7.47
N ALA A 691 34.71 7.12 -8.65
CA ALA A 691 33.77 7.67 -9.61
C ALA A 691 32.31 7.48 -9.16
N LEU A 692 32.00 6.32 -8.55
CA LEU A 692 30.70 6.04 -7.98
C LEU A 692 30.43 6.91 -6.76
N ALA A 693 31.42 7.19 -5.92
CA ALA A 693 31.29 8.12 -4.80
C ALA A 693 30.97 9.56 -5.29
N ARG A 694 31.63 10.03 -6.36
CA ARG A 694 31.29 11.32 -6.99
C ARG A 694 29.87 11.30 -7.58
N TYR A 695 29.50 10.24 -8.28
CA TYR A 695 28.15 10.05 -8.81
C TYR A 695 27.09 10.08 -7.68
N ALA A 696 27.33 9.36 -6.59
CA ALA A 696 26.50 9.32 -5.40
C ALA A 696 26.37 10.68 -4.70
N SER A 697 27.41 11.53 -4.74
CA SER A 697 27.37 12.87 -4.12
C SER A 697 26.34 13.83 -4.74
N LEU A 698 25.84 13.51 -5.94
CA LEU A 698 24.78 14.26 -6.61
C LEU A 698 23.38 13.99 -6.01
N GLY A 699 23.25 12.92 -5.22
CA GLY A 699 22.00 12.51 -4.59
C GLY A 699 22.08 12.57 -3.06
N SER A 700 20.93 12.69 -2.42
CA SER A 700 20.79 12.38 -0.99
C SER A 700 20.53 10.88 -0.80
N PRO A 701 21.13 10.21 0.20
CA PRO A 701 20.83 8.80 0.48
C PRO A 701 19.33 8.55 0.65
N VAL A 702 18.81 7.52 -0.01
CA VAL A 702 17.48 6.97 0.30
C VAL A 702 17.49 6.49 1.76
N THR A 703 16.49 6.91 2.53
CA THR A 703 16.30 6.48 3.92
C THR A 703 14.86 6.05 4.16
N ASP A 704 14.65 5.24 5.19
CA ASP A 704 13.29 4.88 5.62
C ASP A 704 12.42 6.10 5.96
N ASN A 705 13.03 7.24 6.28
CA ASN A 705 12.35 8.49 6.61
C ASN A 705 11.98 9.35 5.39
N ASN A 706 12.95 9.64 4.50
CA ASN A 706 12.73 10.60 3.42
C ASN A 706 11.83 10.05 2.32
N GLN A 707 11.75 8.71 2.18
CA GLN A 707 10.91 8.02 1.21
C GLN A 707 11.04 8.60 -0.21
N VAL A 708 12.25 9.03 -0.58
CA VAL A 708 12.52 9.76 -1.83
C VAL A 708 12.29 8.92 -3.08
N LEU A 709 12.21 7.59 -2.98
CA LEU A 709 11.80 6.74 -4.10
C LEU A 709 10.29 6.46 -4.14
N ALA A 710 9.63 6.55 -2.99
CA ALA A 710 8.19 6.33 -2.88
C ALA A 710 7.42 7.58 -3.31
N TYR A 711 7.80 8.72 -2.72
CA TYR A 711 7.12 10.01 -2.95
C TYR A 711 8.00 11.02 -3.67
N GLY A 712 9.32 10.84 -3.65
CA GLY A 712 10.23 11.64 -4.45
C GLY A 712 10.30 11.09 -5.88
N SER A 713 10.56 11.99 -6.82
CA SER A 713 10.63 11.73 -8.27
C SER A 713 9.34 11.33 -8.97
N ALA A 714 8.21 11.87 -8.51
CA ALA A 714 7.34 12.53 -9.45
C ALA A 714 6.83 13.84 -8.84
N SER A 715 7.19 14.95 -9.50
CA SER A 715 6.27 16.06 -9.77
C SER A 715 6.28 17.34 -8.91
N ALA A 716 7.06 17.46 -7.82
CA ALA A 716 7.00 18.67 -6.99
C ALA A 716 7.82 19.89 -7.47
N LEU A 717 8.95 19.79 -8.20
CA LEU A 717 9.77 21.01 -8.47
C LEU A 717 10.59 21.10 -9.77
N VAL A 718 10.53 20.16 -10.71
CA VAL A 718 11.18 20.36 -12.03
C VAL A 718 10.32 19.77 -13.13
N GLY A 719 9.82 20.63 -14.00
CA GLY A 719 9.23 20.21 -15.27
C GLY A 719 10.34 19.70 -16.18
N LEU A 720 10.44 18.38 -16.35
CA LEU A 720 11.22 17.77 -17.42
C LEU A 720 10.42 16.65 -18.08
N ASP A 721 10.41 16.73 -19.41
CA ASP A 721 9.61 15.97 -20.35
C ASP A 721 10.13 14.52 -20.43
N ARG A 722 9.28 13.55 -20.09
CA ARG A 722 9.67 12.18 -19.70
C ARG A 722 9.96 11.19 -20.84
N SER A 723 9.98 11.59 -22.11
CA SER A 723 10.45 10.68 -23.17
C SER A 723 11.87 11.02 -23.59
N ALA A 724 12.11 12.27 -23.98
CA ALA A 724 13.41 12.69 -24.51
C ALA A 724 14.51 12.72 -23.44
N GLU A 725 14.21 13.05 -22.18
CA GLU A 725 15.23 13.12 -21.12
C GLU A 725 15.50 11.78 -20.44
N LEU A 726 14.52 10.87 -20.32
CA LEU A 726 14.78 9.48 -19.92
C LEU A 726 15.56 8.74 -21.00
N GLN A 727 15.23 9.01 -22.27
CA GLN A 727 15.99 8.51 -23.39
C GLN A 727 17.38 9.15 -23.45
N LYS A 728 17.54 10.46 -23.21
CA LYS A 728 18.86 11.11 -23.07
C LYS A 728 19.62 10.64 -21.83
N ALA A 729 18.96 10.32 -20.73
CA ALA A 729 19.59 9.76 -19.54
C ALA A 729 20.06 8.34 -19.81
N GLN A 730 19.23 7.53 -20.47
CA GLN A 730 19.58 6.20 -20.92
C GLN A 730 20.69 6.26 -21.97
N GLU A 731 20.62 7.19 -22.93
CA GLU A 731 21.68 7.48 -23.91
C GLU A 731 22.93 7.99 -23.20
N TRP A 732 22.81 8.83 -22.16
CA TRP A 732 23.92 9.31 -21.35
C TRP A 732 24.54 8.19 -20.52
N PHE A 733 23.75 7.27 -19.95
CA PHE A 733 24.24 6.07 -19.27
C PHE A 733 24.84 5.07 -20.25
N VAL A 734 24.26 4.94 -21.45
CA VAL A 734 24.78 4.13 -22.55
C VAL A 734 26.06 4.76 -23.08
N GLU A 735 26.18 6.08 -23.14
CA GLU A 735 27.39 6.82 -23.50
C GLU A 735 28.43 6.72 -22.38
N LEU A 736 28.04 6.80 -21.11
CA LEU A 736 28.91 6.54 -19.96
C LEU A 736 29.42 5.10 -20.01
N ALA A 737 28.54 4.15 -20.36
CA ALA A 737 28.89 2.76 -20.56
C ALA A 737 29.78 2.54 -21.79
N ALA A 738 29.54 3.25 -22.89
CA ALA A 738 30.29 3.08 -24.14
C ALA A 738 31.63 3.83 -24.13
N SER A 739 31.72 4.97 -23.41
CA SER A 739 32.85 5.89 -23.50
C SER A 739 33.93 5.66 -22.45
N GLY A 740 33.63 4.95 -21.35
CA GLY A 740 34.57 4.73 -20.24
C GLY A 740 35.12 6.03 -19.62
N ARG A 741 34.51 7.19 -19.90
CA ARG A 741 35.00 8.49 -19.45
C ARG A 741 34.63 8.69 -17.98
N ALA A 742 35.60 9.08 -17.17
CA ALA A 742 35.36 9.57 -15.83
C ALA A 742 34.42 10.80 -15.90
N LEU A 743 33.36 10.78 -15.09
CA LEU A 743 32.48 11.92 -14.84
C LEU A 743 33.35 13.14 -14.47
N ARG A 744 33.34 14.18 -15.32
CA ARG A 744 33.92 15.50 -15.06
C ARG A 744 32.87 16.42 -14.48
#